data_AF-A0A4W4FT00-F1
#
_entry.id   AF-A0A4W4FT00-F1
#
_cell.length_a   1.000
_cell.length_b   1.000
_cell.length_c   1.000
_cell.angle_alpha   90.00
_cell.angle_beta   90.00
_cell.angle_gamma   90.00
#
_symmetry.space_group_name_H-M   'P 1'
#
loop_
_entity.id
_entity.type
_entity.pdbx_description
1 polymer ?
#
loop_
_entity_poly.entity_id
_entity_poly.type
_entity_poly.pdbx_seq_one_letter_code
_entity_poly.pdbx_strand_id
1 'polypeptide(L)'
;MSLPPEKASELKQMIQDHLIKMDIHGKIRDVLAETIRGEGDHGQRPLSEEDFLTALQRRGIVDDVMKDLNFVNVAVPPKNADVLIKSSASFTDRDINPTQLKTTNIRPLRRYLYLQVLGGRAFLEHLQEPAPLPGQVCSTFTLHLHFRNQRFRTKPVPCACEPDFQDGFLLEVHRDGPGDASKMADATTMLSICDPVHMVLIRTDASGDTVLVSSYFLDWRSVLSAPNGKTAISVELLGVGSECKVSTGVLNLKLEMYPPLSETLSPEVISTQQSLERQKTAEKERLFLVYAKQWWREFLEIRPSHQSKLVKIFAQDENGVNRPVCSYVRVLRAGRLLESPRQAARFVSLLAQERAPVVGGGARHEQWCNMMAFLCRNKGDCEDHATLLCSLLLGFGLDAYVCVGTKGKNNPHTWVMTCGNDGTVTFWESLTAHRYLHQPIDPEAPPLVPQPKPTYPYCTVGCVFNYKTFLANCQPSDSVELCVFDFADSSRWKAMSEEAVRSVCAPGSTSSLPPTPPLCSPSIQSAEASNQLELEMRFLLAEHRKDLGLATVWDDHLCYLLSSALAAYELERSMGVSCGNEEFQDGVRRAVPDGHTFKGFPIHFLHCNARRAFTTCLRSPFCEEILCCRGDHVRLAVRVRVFAYPESACAVWIMFACKYRSVL
;
A
#
# COMPACT_ATOMS: atom_id res chain seq x y z
N MET A 1 27.57 -3.20 -31.41
CA MET A 1 27.85 -2.75 -32.78
C MET A 1 28.87 -1.62 -32.70
N SER A 2 30.06 -1.79 -33.29
CA SER A 2 31.20 -0.84 -33.24
C SER A 2 31.14 0.18 -34.39
N LEU A 3 31.67 1.40 -34.16
CA LEU A 3 31.71 2.52 -35.12
C LEU A 3 32.59 2.22 -36.36
N PRO A 4 32.26 2.76 -37.56
CA PRO A 4 33.07 2.60 -38.77
C PRO A 4 34.50 3.16 -38.64
N PRO A 5 35.52 2.50 -39.20
CA PRO A 5 36.94 2.84 -39.01
C PRO A 5 37.32 4.24 -39.51
N GLU A 6 36.66 4.73 -40.56
CA GLU A 6 36.90 6.07 -41.10
C GLU A 6 36.49 7.18 -40.11
N LYS A 7 35.33 7.03 -39.45
CA LYS A 7 34.89 7.97 -38.40
C LYS A 7 35.77 7.92 -37.17
N ALA A 8 36.34 6.76 -36.83
CA ALA A 8 37.29 6.63 -35.74
C ALA A 8 38.62 7.35 -36.04
N SER A 9 39.04 7.39 -37.30
CA SER A 9 40.24 8.12 -37.74
C SER A 9 40.01 9.64 -37.72
N GLU A 10 38.87 10.12 -38.21
CA GLU A 10 38.50 11.55 -38.12
C GLU A 10 38.40 12.01 -36.66
N LEU A 11 37.78 11.22 -35.79
CA LEU A 11 37.69 11.52 -34.36
C LEU A 11 39.07 11.60 -33.69
N LYS A 12 39.99 10.69 -34.04
CA LYS A 12 41.36 10.73 -33.51
C LYS A 12 42.12 11.97 -33.97
N GLN A 13 42.00 12.35 -35.24
CA GLN A 13 42.64 13.56 -35.76
C GLN A 13 42.08 14.82 -35.08
N MET A 14 40.76 14.89 -34.91
CA MET A 14 40.08 16.02 -34.28
C MET A 14 40.44 16.17 -32.80
N ILE A 15 40.55 15.04 -32.07
CA ILE A 15 41.04 15.03 -30.68
C ILE A 15 42.50 15.50 -30.65
N GLN A 16 43.35 15.02 -31.57
CA GLN A 16 44.77 15.35 -31.57
C GLN A 16 45.04 16.84 -31.89
N ASP A 17 44.34 17.41 -32.87
CA ASP A 17 44.43 18.84 -33.19
C ASP A 17 43.91 19.71 -32.03
N HIS A 18 42.88 19.24 -31.32
CA HIS A 18 42.33 19.94 -30.15
C HIS A 18 43.28 19.88 -28.95
N LEU A 19 43.94 18.74 -28.73
CA LEU A 19 44.94 18.58 -27.67
C LEU A 19 46.16 19.49 -27.88
N ILE A 20 46.56 19.71 -29.14
CA ILE A 20 47.62 20.65 -29.52
C ILE A 20 47.17 22.11 -29.26
N LYS A 21 45.92 22.45 -29.60
CA LYS A 21 45.38 23.82 -29.41
C LYS A 21 45.29 24.24 -27.93
N MET A 22 45.10 23.29 -27.03
CA MET A 22 45.02 23.54 -25.58
C MET A 22 46.38 23.53 -24.86
N ASP A 23 47.48 23.36 -25.60
CA ASP A 23 48.86 23.20 -25.08
C ASP A 23 48.96 22.20 -23.92
N ILE A 24 48.22 21.09 -24.02
CA ILE A 24 48.18 20.06 -22.98
C ILE A 24 49.55 19.40 -22.85
N HIS A 25 50.30 19.29 -23.95
CA HIS A 25 51.68 18.83 -23.91
C HIS A 25 52.61 19.79 -23.15
N GLY A 26 52.40 21.11 -23.20
CA GLY A 26 53.08 22.08 -22.34
C GLY A 26 52.72 21.88 -20.87
N LYS A 27 51.43 21.81 -20.56
CA LYS A 27 50.91 21.59 -19.19
C LYS A 27 51.38 20.27 -18.57
N ILE A 28 51.41 19.19 -19.35
CA ILE A 28 51.95 17.89 -18.93
C ILE A 28 53.45 18.00 -18.63
N ARG A 29 54.20 18.75 -19.44
CA ARG A 29 55.66 18.96 -19.26
C ARG A 29 55.97 19.78 -18.01
N ASP A 30 55.16 20.79 -17.71
CA ASP A 30 55.28 21.60 -16.49
C ASP A 30 55.00 20.77 -15.23
N VAL A 31 53.97 19.92 -15.27
CA VAL A 31 53.69 18.95 -14.18
C VAL A 31 54.86 17.98 -14.02
N LEU A 32 55.43 17.47 -15.11
CA LEU A 32 56.60 16.57 -15.06
C LEU A 32 57.83 17.28 -14.48
N ALA A 33 58.09 18.53 -14.88
CA ALA A 33 59.22 19.32 -14.41
C ALA A 33 59.12 19.69 -12.93
N GLU A 34 57.91 19.98 -12.43
CA GLU A 34 57.66 20.23 -11.01
C GLU A 34 57.71 18.97 -10.16
N THR A 35 57.24 17.83 -10.69
CA THR A 35 57.30 16.55 -9.97
C THR A 35 58.75 16.07 -9.82
N ILE A 36 59.63 16.38 -10.78
CA ILE A 36 61.08 16.12 -10.70
C ILE A 36 61.78 17.14 -9.78
N ARG A 37 61.37 18.41 -9.75
CA ARG A 37 61.94 19.45 -8.85
C ARG A 37 61.52 19.30 -7.39
N GLY A 38 60.47 18.54 -7.10
CA GLY A 38 60.01 18.21 -5.76
C GLY A 38 60.86 17.15 -5.04
N GLU A 39 61.73 16.42 -5.75
CA GLU A 39 62.71 15.50 -5.15
C GLU A 39 63.92 16.28 -4.61
N GLY A 40 63.68 17.02 -3.53
CA GLY A 40 64.67 17.78 -2.78
C GLY A 40 64.84 17.34 -1.34
N ASP A 41 64.36 16.15 -0.94
CA ASP A 41 64.89 15.40 0.21
C ASP A 41 64.23 14.00 0.25
N HIS A 42 65.06 12.96 0.40
CA HIS A 42 64.71 11.54 0.57
C HIS A 42 64.25 10.70 -0.66
N GLY A 43 65.20 9.91 -1.18
CA GLY A 43 65.01 8.49 -1.52
C GLY A 43 64.26 8.16 -2.82
N GLN A 44 65.03 7.89 -3.88
CA GLN A 44 64.61 7.47 -5.22
C GLN A 44 63.51 6.39 -5.24
N ARG A 45 62.30 6.74 -5.69
CA ARG A 45 61.29 5.80 -6.18
C ARG A 45 60.84 6.27 -7.57
N PRO A 46 60.94 5.45 -8.64
CA PRO A 46 60.53 5.89 -9.97
C PRO A 46 59.01 6.13 -9.98
N LEU A 47 58.60 7.32 -10.46
CA LEU A 47 57.21 7.74 -10.58
C LEU A 47 56.43 6.74 -11.46
N SER A 48 55.30 6.22 -10.94
CA SER A 48 54.42 5.34 -11.70
C SER A 48 53.43 6.13 -12.56
N GLU A 49 52.91 5.52 -13.64
CA GLU A 49 51.89 6.14 -14.49
C GLU A 49 50.62 6.51 -13.71
N GLU A 50 50.27 5.74 -12.66
CA GLU A 50 49.12 6.01 -11.79
C GLU A 50 49.33 7.26 -10.92
N ASP A 51 50.55 7.48 -10.41
CA ASP A 51 50.88 8.69 -9.65
C ASP A 51 50.80 9.93 -10.53
N PHE A 52 51.23 9.81 -11.79
CA PHE A 52 51.16 10.87 -12.77
C PHE A 52 49.72 11.21 -13.20
N LEU A 53 48.89 10.20 -13.46
CA LEU A 53 47.46 10.36 -13.75
C LEU A 53 46.72 11.04 -12.58
N THR A 54 47.06 10.66 -11.35
CA THR A 54 46.48 11.25 -10.15
C THR A 54 46.88 12.72 -9.98
N ALA A 55 48.12 13.08 -10.31
CA ALA A 55 48.60 14.46 -10.30
C ALA A 55 47.88 15.34 -11.35
N LEU A 56 47.64 14.79 -12.56
CA LEU A 56 46.89 15.47 -13.62
C LEU A 56 45.42 15.68 -13.25
N GLN A 57 44.79 14.68 -12.62
CA GLN A 57 43.40 14.79 -12.13
C GLN A 57 43.28 15.81 -10.99
N ARG A 58 44.19 15.81 -10.01
CA ARG A 58 44.19 16.79 -8.91
C ARG A 58 44.30 18.24 -9.39
N ARG A 59 44.99 18.48 -10.51
CA ARG A 59 45.13 19.81 -11.11
C ARG A 59 43.98 20.17 -12.06
N GLY A 60 42.96 19.32 -12.17
CA GLY A 60 41.80 19.57 -13.02
C GLY A 60 42.08 19.52 -14.51
N ILE A 61 43.29 19.12 -14.94
CA ILE A 61 43.68 19.12 -16.36
C ILE A 61 42.88 18.06 -17.13
N VAL A 62 42.61 16.91 -16.50
CA VAL A 62 41.75 15.85 -17.09
C VAL A 62 40.31 16.33 -17.21
N ASP A 63 39.81 17.07 -16.23
CA ASP A 63 38.44 17.59 -16.22
C ASP A 63 38.24 18.74 -17.23
N ASP A 64 39.25 19.59 -17.41
CA ASP A 64 39.26 20.65 -18.42
C ASP A 64 39.22 20.07 -19.84
N VAL A 65 39.99 18.99 -20.10
CA VAL A 65 39.96 18.28 -21.38
C VAL A 65 38.60 17.61 -21.62
N MET A 66 37.99 17.03 -20.58
CA MET A 66 36.69 16.36 -20.68
C MET A 66 35.52 17.34 -20.81
N LYS A 67 35.63 18.56 -20.28
CA LYS A 67 34.62 19.62 -20.43
C LYS A 67 34.55 20.18 -21.85
N ASP A 68 35.69 20.34 -22.51
CA ASP A 68 35.77 20.93 -23.85
C ASP A 68 35.50 19.89 -24.96
N LEU A 69 35.61 18.59 -24.67
CA LEU A 69 35.21 17.49 -25.57
C LEU A 69 33.69 17.25 -25.58
N ASN A 70 32.89 18.28 -25.89
CA ASN A 70 31.48 18.11 -26.25
C ASN A 70 31.34 17.90 -27.76
N PHE A 71 31.10 16.64 -28.17
CA PHE A 71 30.80 16.32 -29.57
C PHE A 71 29.49 16.99 -30.00
N VAL A 72 29.61 17.93 -30.94
CA VAL A 72 28.49 18.60 -31.60
C VAL A 72 27.69 17.56 -32.40
N ASN A 73 26.55 17.12 -31.85
CA ASN A 73 25.48 16.58 -32.67
C ASN A 73 24.59 17.74 -33.13
N VAL A 74 24.49 17.86 -34.44
CA VAL A 74 23.75 18.88 -35.18
C VAL A 74 22.24 18.79 -34.89
N ALA A 75 21.73 19.87 -34.30
CA ALA A 75 20.42 20.54 -34.45
C ALA A 75 19.09 19.72 -34.47
N VAL A 76 18.28 19.92 -33.42
CA VAL A 76 16.85 20.37 -33.50
C VAL A 76 16.54 21.25 -32.26
N PRO A 77 16.03 22.49 -32.38
CA PRO A 77 15.63 23.35 -31.25
C PRO A 77 14.08 23.45 -31.12
N PRO A 78 13.49 24.17 -30.13
CA PRO A 78 13.28 23.70 -28.74
C PRO A 78 11.83 23.93 -28.23
N LYS A 79 11.40 23.23 -27.16
CA LYS A 79 10.41 23.78 -26.19
C LYS A 79 10.70 23.33 -24.76
N ASN A 80 11.17 24.32 -24.00
CA ASN A 80 10.99 24.68 -22.60
C ASN A 80 11.14 23.62 -21.48
N ALA A 81 12.01 23.99 -20.56
CA ALA A 81 12.38 23.34 -19.31
C ALA A 81 11.20 23.18 -18.34
N ASP A 82 11.22 22.12 -17.54
CA ASP A 82 11.07 22.22 -16.09
C ASP A 82 11.57 20.96 -15.35
N VAL A 83 12.47 21.22 -14.38
CA VAL A 83 12.68 20.57 -13.08
C VAL A 83 12.64 19.02 -13.01
N LEU A 84 13.83 18.42 -12.99
CA LEU A 84 14.08 17.03 -12.57
C LEU A 84 13.78 16.87 -11.06
N ILE A 85 12.53 16.51 -10.76
CA ILE A 85 12.12 15.91 -9.50
C ILE A 85 12.59 14.45 -9.52
N LYS A 86 13.43 14.07 -8.54
CA LYS A 86 13.72 12.65 -8.21
C LYS A 86 12.41 11.95 -7.83
N SER A 87 11.78 11.27 -8.78
CA SER A 87 10.76 10.25 -8.54
C SER A 87 11.41 8.87 -8.60
N SER A 88 11.17 8.08 -7.56
CA SER A 88 11.43 6.64 -7.51
C SER A 88 10.72 5.97 -8.68
N ALA A 89 11.49 5.29 -9.53
CA ALA A 89 11.01 4.58 -10.72
C ALA A 89 9.89 3.58 -10.37
N SER A 90 8.69 3.79 -10.94
CA SER A 90 7.64 2.78 -10.99
C SER A 90 8.01 1.74 -12.05
N PHE A 91 8.24 0.50 -11.62
CA PHE A 91 8.29 -0.65 -12.51
C PHE A 91 6.91 -1.33 -12.50
N THR A 92 6.11 -1.07 -13.53
CA THR A 92 4.92 -1.87 -13.85
C THR A 92 4.99 -2.30 -15.31
N ASP A 93 4.56 -3.54 -15.53
CA ASP A 93 4.33 -4.23 -16.82
C ASP A 93 5.43 -4.18 -17.88
N ARG A 94 6.33 -5.17 -17.80
CA ARG A 94 6.82 -5.84 -19.02
C ARG A 94 6.82 -7.33 -18.77
N ASP A 95 6.10 -8.06 -19.62
CA ASP A 95 6.22 -9.50 -19.77
C ASP A 95 7.70 -9.91 -19.88
N ILE A 96 8.20 -10.60 -18.87
CA ILE A 96 9.50 -11.27 -18.91
C ILE A 96 9.22 -12.73 -19.19
N ASN A 97 9.51 -13.17 -20.42
CA ASN A 97 9.56 -14.59 -20.74
C ASN A 97 10.56 -15.30 -19.79
N PRO A 98 10.18 -16.43 -19.17
CA PRO A 98 10.97 -17.09 -18.12
C PRO A 98 12.33 -17.66 -18.61
N THR A 99 12.59 -17.69 -19.92
CA THR A 99 13.82 -18.27 -20.48
C THR A 99 14.93 -17.28 -20.79
N GLN A 100 14.71 -15.97 -20.79
CA GLN A 100 15.80 -14.98 -20.95
C GLN A 100 15.44 -13.67 -20.26
N LEU A 101 15.99 -13.43 -19.06
CA LEU A 101 16.10 -12.10 -18.49
C LEU A 101 16.81 -11.21 -19.52
N LYS A 102 16.07 -10.32 -20.19
CA LYS A 102 16.68 -9.27 -21.02
C LYS A 102 17.58 -8.46 -20.11
N THR A 103 18.89 -8.55 -20.35
CA THR A 103 20.02 -7.97 -19.59
C THR A 103 20.01 -6.45 -19.47
N THR A 104 18.94 -5.77 -19.87
CA THR A 104 18.89 -4.31 -20.04
C THR A 104 18.49 -3.53 -18.79
N ASN A 105 18.03 -4.18 -17.70
CA ASN A 105 17.54 -3.49 -16.49
C ASN A 105 18.25 -3.87 -15.17
N ILE A 106 19.24 -4.76 -15.22
CA ILE A 106 19.99 -5.16 -14.02
C ILE A 106 21.15 -4.18 -13.84
N ARG A 107 21.18 -3.46 -12.72
CA ARG A 107 22.33 -2.61 -12.40
C ARG A 107 23.49 -3.50 -11.96
N PRO A 108 24.63 -3.51 -12.68
CA PRO A 108 25.73 -4.45 -12.39
C PRO A 108 26.37 -4.24 -11.01
N LEU A 109 26.13 -3.09 -10.37
CA LEU A 109 26.63 -2.74 -9.04
C LEU A 109 25.71 -3.19 -7.89
N ARG A 110 24.59 -3.86 -8.17
CA ARG A 110 23.60 -4.26 -7.17
C ARG A 110 23.40 -5.78 -7.13
N ARG A 111 23.07 -6.31 -5.96
CA ARG A 111 22.64 -7.69 -5.77
C ARG A 111 21.13 -7.81 -5.87
N TYR A 112 20.69 -8.88 -6.50
CA TYR A 112 19.30 -9.25 -6.64
C TYR A 112 19.10 -10.71 -6.25
N LEU A 113 17.97 -10.99 -5.63
CA LEU A 113 17.41 -12.32 -5.45
C LEU A 113 16.35 -12.53 -6.54
N TYR A 114 16.58 -13.45 -7.45
CA TYR A 114 15.59 -13.87 -8.43
C TYR A 114 14.77 -15.04 -7.86
N LEU A 115 13.51 -14.76 -7.52
CA LEU A 115 12.56 -15.73 -6.99
C LEU A 115 11.61 -16.16 -8.10
N GLN A 116 11.64 -17.44 -8.45
CA GLN A 116 10.74 -18.07 -9.43
C GLN A 116 9.71 -18.93 -8.70
N VAL A 117 8.45 -18.77 -9.06
CA VAL A 117 7.33 -19.58 -8.61
C VAL A 117 7.01 -20.56 -9.73
N LEU A 118 7.44 -21.81 -9.58
CA LEU A 118 7.34 -22.82 -10.63
C LEU A 118 5.91 -23.35 -10.76
N GLY A 119 5.20 -23.50 -9.64
CA GLY A 119 3.84 -24.03 -9.61
C GLY A 119 3.44 -24.48 -8.21
N GLY A 120 2.15 -24.74 -8.03
CA GLY A 120 1.59 -25.28 -6.81
C GLY A 120 1.25 -26.77 -6.95
N ARG A 121 1.14 -27.46 -5.82
CA ARG A 121 0.66 -28.84 -5.71
C ARG A 121 -0.18 -29.03 -4.46
N ALA A 122 -1.02 -30.06 -4.46
CA ALA A 122 -1.81 -30.48 -3.31
C ALA A 122 -2.79 -29.41 -2.79
N PHE A 123 -3.36 -28.58 -3.67
CA PHE A 123 -4.47 -27.68 -3.34
C PHE A 123 -5.80 -28.46 -3.36
N LEU A 124 -5.96 -29.36 -2.38
CA LEU A 124 -6.98 -30.42 -2.38
C LEU A 124 -8.42 -29.89 -2.39
N GLU A 125 -8.66 -28.69 -1.86
CA GLU A 125 -9.98 -28.03 -1.91
C GLU A 125 -10.45 -27.73 -3.34
N HIS A 126 -9.53 -27.72 -4.30
CA HIS A 126 -9.77 -27.36 -5.70
C HIS A 126 -9.70 -28.57 -6.64
N LEU A 127 -9.87 -29.80 -6.12
CA LEU A 127 -9.89 -31.03 -6.91
C LEU A 127 -11.05 -31.09 -7.92
N GLN A 128 -12.17 -30.46 -7.59
CA GLN A 128 -13.40 -30.51 -8.39
C GLN A 128 -13.61 -29.24 -9.23
N GLU A 129 -12.66 -28.30 -9.24
CA GLU A 129 -12.81 -27.11 -10.07
C GLU A 129 -12.80 -27.51 -11.56
N PRO A 130 -13.79 -27.04 -12.34
CA PRO A 130 -13.87 -27.39 -13.75
C PRO A 130 -12.67 -26.79 -14.49
N ALA A 131 -12.20 -27.51 -15.52
CA ALA A 131 -11.14 -26.99 -16.38
C ALA A 131 -11.57 -25.63 -16.97
N PRO A 132 -10.70 -24.62 -16.98
CA PRO A 132 -11.03 -23.29 -17.48
C PRO A 132 -11.37 -23.36 -18.97
N LEU A 133 -12.61 -23.01 -19.33
CA LEU A 133 -13.05 -22.90 -20.72
C LEU A 133 -12.87 -21.46 -21.23
N PRO A 134 -12.48 -21.25 -22.50
CA PRO A 134 -12.34 -19.92 -23.07
C PRO A 134 -13.63 -19.09 -22.93
N GLY A 135 -13.53 -17.91 -22.33
CA GLY A 135 -14.67 -17.01 -22.11
C GLY A 135 -15.53 -17.31 -20.89
N GLN A 136 -15.26 -18.40 -20.15
CA GLN A 136 -15.92 -18.68 -18.87
C GLN A 136 -15.14 -18.04 -17.73
N VAL A 137 -15.83 -17.31 -16.86
CA VAL A 137 -15.24 -16.75 -15.64
C VAL A 137 -15.05 -17.88 -14.63
N CYS A 138 -13.82 -18.11 -14.18
CA CYS A 138 -13.47 -19.09 -13.17
C CYS A 138 -12.80 -18.43 -11.97
N SER A 139 -12.69 -19.15 -10.86
CA SER A 139 -11.89 -18.72 -9.72
C SER A 139 -10.41 -18.71 -10.10
N THR A 140 -9.65 -17.75 -9.56
CA THR A 140 -8.21 -17.62 -9.83
C THR A 140 -7.43 -17.37 -8.55
N PHE A 141 -6.21 -17.89 -8.49
CA PHE A 141 -5.19 -17.53 -7.53
C PHE A 141 -4.31 -16.39 -8.03
N THR A 142 -4.01 -15.44 -7.15
CA THR A 142 -2.97 -14.44 -7.34
C THR A 142 -2.04 -14.47 -6.14
N LEU A 143 -0.74 -14.69 -6.37
CA LEU A 143 0.27 -14.66 -5.34
C LEU A 143 0.94 -13.28 -5.32
N HIS A 144 0.87 -12.63 -4.16
CA HIS A 144 1.52 -11.35 -3.91
C HIS A 144 2.79 -11.55 -3.10
N LEU A 145 3.85 -10.81 -3.44
CA LEU A 145 5.12 -10.84 -2.73
C LEU A 145 5.44 -9.45 -2.19
N HIS A 146 5.97 -9.40 -0.98
CA HIS A 146 6.49 -8.19 -0.37
C HIS A 146 7.87 -8.47 0.24
N PHE A 147 8.83 -7.63 -0.12
CA PHE A 147 10.18 -7.66 0.42
C PHE A 147 10.71 -6.24 0.58
N ARG A 148 10.87 -5.82 1.83
CA ARG A 148 11.35 -4.48 2.21
C ARG A 148 10.47 -3.36 1.67
N ASN A 149 10.88 -2.67 0.60
CA ASN A 149 10.11 -1.60 -0.04
C ASN A 149 9.68 -1.99 -1.48
N GLN A 150 9.61 -3.28 -1.76
CA GLN A 150 9.27 -3.83 -3.06
C GLN A 150 8.05 -4.74 -2.93
N ARG A 151 7.10 -4.61 -3.86
CA ARG A 151 5.93 -5.48 -3.97
C ARG A 151 5.79 -5.99 -5.38
N PHE A 152 5.37 -7.24 -5.50
CA PHE A 152 5.14 -7.92 -6.75
C PHE A 152 3.85 -8.74 -6.67
N ARG A 153 3.34 -9.17 -7.82
CA ARG A 153 2.24 -10.12 -7.92
C ARG A 153 2.36 -10.97 -9.17
N THR A 154 1.88 -12.20 -9.12
CA THR A 154 1.69 -13.05 -10.29
C THR A 154 0.57 -12.53 -11.17
N LYS A 155 0.46 -13.09 -12.38
CA LYS A 155 -0.82 -13.04 -13.11
C LYS A 155 -1.86 -13.90 -12.37
N PRO A 156 -3.16 -13.65 -12.55
CA PRO A 156 -4.19 -14.55 -12.07
C PRO A 156 -4.06 -15.92 -12.75
N VAL A 157 -3.98 -16.99 -11.97
CA VAL A 157 -3.89 -18.37 -12.42
C VAL A 157 -5.18 -19.09 -12.03
N PRO A 158 -5.84 -19.86 -12.92
CA PRO A 158 -7.04 -20.63 -12.55
C PRO A 158 -6.80 -21.50 -11.31
N CYS A 159 -7.78 -21.50 -10.40
CA CYS A 159 -7.72 -22.37 -9.23
C CYS A 159 -7.77 -23.84 -9.67
N ALA A 160 -6.83 -24.63 -9.15
CA ALA A 160 -6.69 -26.05 -9.46
C ALA A 160 -5.93 -26.74 -8.32
N CYS A 161 -5.95 -28.07 -8.27
CA CYS A 161 -5.12 -28.85 -7.35
C CYS A 161 -3.61 -28.64 -7.59
N GLU A 162 -3.23 -28.38 -8.85
CA GLU A 162 -1.86 -28.11 -9.28
C GLU A 162 -1.81 -26.82 -10.13
N PRO A 163 -1.88 -25.63 -9.49
CA PRO A 163 -1.90 -24.36 -10.23
C PRO A 163 -0.54 -24.05 -10.88
N ASP A 164 -0.55 -23.62 -12.13
CA ASP A 164 0.65 -23.37 -12.94
C ASP A 164 0.99 -21.86 -12.99
N PHE A 165 1.85 -21.40 -12.08
CA PHE A 165 2.22 -19.98 -11.98
C PHE A 165 3.28 -19.55 -13.01
N GLN A 166 4.43 -20.23 -13.07
CA GLN A 166 5.56 -19.90 -13.96
C GLN A 166 6.04 -18.43 -13.95
N ASP A 167 5.88 -17.73 -12.82
CA ASP A 167 6.26 -16.33 -12.66
C ASP A 167 7.66 -16.19 -12.03
N GLY A 168 8.38 -15.11 -12.37
CA GLY A 168 9.68 -14.80 -11.81
C GLY A 168 9.81 -13.34 -11.39
N PHE A 169 10.38 -13.10 -10.21
CA PHE A 169 10.50 -11.80 -9.58
C PHE A 169 11.96 -11.49 -9.25
N LEU A 170 12.41 -10.29 -9.57
CA LEU A 170 13.77 -9.84 -9.27
C LEU A 170 13.74 -8.86 -8.09
N LEU A 171 14.12 -9.34 -6.91
CA LEU A 171 14.07 -8.60 -5.66
C LEU A 171 15.44 -7.97 -5.40
N GLU A 172 15.53 -6.65 -5.30
CA GLU A 172 16.79 -5.99 -4.95
C GLU A 172 17.14 -6.25 -3.48
N VAL A 173 18.37 -6.70 -3.22
CA VAL A 173 18.90 -6.97 -1.88
C VAL A 173 19.90 -5.87 -1.51
N HIS A 174 19.50 -4.96 -0.62
CA HIS A 174 20.33 -3.85 -0.16
C HIS A 174 20.16 -3.63 1.35
N ARG A 175 21.18 -3.04 2.00
CA ARG A 175 21.10 -2.57 3.39
C ARG A 175 20.32 -1.25 3.44
N ASP A 176 19.63 -0.97 4.56
CA ASP A 176 18.71 0.18 4.68
C ASP A 176 19.42 1.54 4.61
N GLY A 177 19.37 2.18 3.45
CA GLY A 177 19.73 3.58 3.28
C GLY A 177 19.54 4.06 1.83
N PRO A 178 18.86 5.20 1.57
CA PRO A 178 18.75 5.80 0.23
C PRO A 178 20.08 6.25 -0.41
N GLY A 179 21.23 5.90 0.19
CA GLY A 179 22.59 6.23 -0.27
C GLY A 179 23.59 5.07 -0.24
N ASP A 180 23.24 3.90 0.31
CA ASP A 180 24.13 2.72 0.42
C ASP A 180 24.16 1.86 -0.84
N ALA A 181 23.42 2.26 -1.88
CA ALA A 181 23.30 1.52 -3.13
C ALA A 181 24.54 1.59 -4.05
N SER A 182 25.67 2.10 -3.53
CA SER A 182 26.94 2.23 -4.25
C SER A 182 27.84 0.99 -4.11
N LYS A 183 27.67 0.18 -3.05
CA LYS A 183 28.47 -1.04 -2.82
C LYS A 183 27.61 -2.30 -2.91
N MET A 184 28.03 -3.24 -3.76
CA MET A 184 27.36 -4.54 -3.91
C MET A 184 27.45 -5.33 -2.61
N ALA A 185 26.32 -5.84 -2.11
CA ALA A 185 26.29 -6.64 -0.88
C ALA A 185 27.05 -7.97 -1.06
N ASP A 186 27.94 -8.26 -0.11
CA ASP A 186 28.60 -9.57 0.01
C ASP A 186 27.71 -10.57 0.78
N ALA A 187 28.15 -11.83 0.83
CA ALA A 187 27.37 -12.89 1.46
C ALA A 187 27.11 -12.63 2.96
N THR A 188 28.10 -12.11 3.68
CA THR A 188 27.99 -11.77 5.12
C THR A 188 27.01 -10.63 5.37
N THR A 189 27.06 -9.57 4.54
CA THR A 189 26.11 -8.46 4.60
C THR A 189 24.69 -8.96 4.33
N MET A 190 24.51 -9.83 3.35
CA MET A 190 23.20 -10.42 3.03
C MET A 190 22.69 -11.35 4.13
N LEU A 191 23.56 -12.10 4.81
CA LEU A 191 23.17 -12.93 5.94
C LEU A 191 22.53 -12.11 7.07
N SER A 192 22.99 -10.87 7.27
CA SER A 192 22.45 -9.94 8.27
C SER A 192 21.07 -9.36 7.92
N ILE A 193 20.61 -9.54 6.68
CA ILE A 193 19.28 -9.11 6.25
C ILE A 193 18.27 -10.20 6.64
N CYS A 194 17.67 -10.05 7.81
CA CYS A 194 16.73 -11.02 8.37
C CYS A 194 15.27 -10.81 7.91
N ASP A 195 15.01 -9.81 7.04
CA ASP A 195 13.68 -9.58 6.49
C ASP A 195 13.22 -10.78 5.63
N PRO A 196 12.06 -11.38 5.93
CA PRO A 196 11.50 -12.43 5.10
C PRO A 196 10.87 -11.87 3.83
N VAL A 197 10.73 -12.72 2.80
CA VAL A 197 9.81 -12.45 1.69
C VAL A 197 8.41 -12.83 2.15
N HIS A 198 7.53 -11.85 2.35
CA HIS A 198 6.15 -12.09 2.72
C HIS A 198 5.34 -12.45 1.48
N MET A 199 4.81 -13.67 1.46
CA MET A 199 4.02 -14.27 0.39
C MET A 199 2.56 -14.32 0.81
N VAL A 200 1.67 -13.69 0.06
CA VAL A 200 0.23 -13.66 0.33
C VAL A 200 -0.51 -14.24 -0.86
N LEU A 201 -1.21 -15.36 -0.65
CA LEU A 201 -2.02 -16.01 -1.68
C LEU A 201 -3.47 -15.56 -1.56
N ILE A 202 -4.00 -14.95 -2.61
CA ILE A 202 -5.40 -14.50 -2.71
C ILE A 202 -6.12 -15.37 -3.73
N ARG A 203 -7.29 -15.88 -3.37
CA ARG A 203 -8.27 -16.44 -4.30
C ARG A 203 -9.26 -15.35 -4.68
N THR A 204 -9.56 -15.20 -5.96
CA THR A 204 -10.66 -14.38 -6.45
C THR A 204 -11.68 -15.30 -7.10
N ASP A 205 -12.93 -15.26 -6.66
CA ASP A 205 -13.98 -16.07 -7.24
C ASP A 205 -14.52 -15.47 -8.55
N ALA A 206 -15.43 -16.18 -9.22
CA ALA A 206 -16.03 -15.72 -10.47
C ALA A 206 -16.91 -14.45 -10.32
N SER A 207 -17.29 -14.08 -9.10
CA SER A 207 -18.04 -12.85 -8.83
C SER A 207 -17.14 -11.62 -8.62
N GLY A 208 -15.84 -11.87 -8.43
CA GLY A 208 -14.81 -10.89 -8.13
C GLY A 208 -14.53 -10.72 -6.63
N ASP A 209 -15.16 -11.51 -5.76
CA ASP A 209 -14.91 -11.48 -4.33
C ASP A 209 -13.57 -12.18 -4.02
N THR A 210 -12.72 -11.53 -3.23
CA THR A 210 -11.39 -12.02 -2.85
C THR A 210 -11.44 -12.84 -1.58
N VAL A 211 -10.51 -13.77 -1.36
CA VAL A 211 -10.36 -14.52 -0.10
C VAL A 211 -8.87 -14.68 0.16
N LEU A 212 -8.44 -14.40 1.39
CA LEU A 212 -7.08 -14.70 1.82
C LEU A 212 -6.96 -16.22 2.05
N VAL A 213 -6.10 -16.87 1.27
CA VAL A 213 -5.87 -18.32 1.33
C VAL A 213 -4.72 -18.63 2.27
N SER A 214 -3.61 -17.90 2.14
CA SER A 214 -2.40 -18.12 2.96
C SER A 214 -1.57 -16.85 3.09
N SER A 215 -0.86 -16.73 4.22
CA SER A 215 0.11 -15.66 4.52
C SER A 215 1.41 -16.31 5.04
N TYR A 216 2.43 -16.39 4.19
CA TYR A 216 3.65 -17.13 4.48
C TYR A 216 4.90 -16.23 4.49
N PHE A 217 5.81 -16.46 5.43
CA PHE A 217 7.06 -15.70 5.55
C PHE A 217 8.24 -16.57 5.14
N LEU A 218 8.74 -16.37 3.92
CA LEU A 218 9.86 -17.12 3.37
C LEU A 218 11.20 -16.53 3.82
N ASP A 219 12.01 -17.35 4.49
CA ASP A 219 13.44 -17.06 4.66
C ASP A 219 14.20 -17.47 3.40
N TRP A 220 14.69 -16.46 2.68
CA TRP A 220 15.36 -16.63 1.38
C TRP A 220 16.86 -16.96 1.51
N ARG A 221 17.45 -16.84 2.70
CA ARG A 221 18.92 -16.89 2.90
C ARG A 221 19.52 -18.27 2.65
N SER A 222 18.70 -19.32 2.50
CA SER A 222 19.16 -20.64 2.07
C SER A 222 19.89 -20.63 0.73
N VAL A 223 19.63 -19.64 -0.14
CA VAL A 223 20.36 -19.45 -1.40
C VAL A 223 21.83 -19.06 -1.20
N LEU A 224 22.21 -18.51 -0.03
CA LEU A 224 23.57 -18.03 0.25
C LEU A 224 24.60 -19.17 0.42
N SER A 225 24.15 -20.40 0.68
CA SER A 225 25.01 -21.59 0.72
C SER A 225 24.97 -22.43 -0.55
N ALA A 226 24.21 -22.02 -1.56
CA ALA A 226 24.07 -22.79 -2.78
C ALA A 226 25.33 -22.68 -3.66
N PRO A 227 25.98 -23.78 -4.07
CA PRO A 227 27.26 -23.77 -4.78
C PRO A 227 27.23 -23.06 -6.13
N ASN A 228 26.06 -22.99 -6.78
CA ASN A 228 25.84 -22.26 -8.04
C ASN A 228 25.02 -20.98 -7.86
N GLY A 229 24.83 -20.52 -6.62
CA GLY A 229 23.93 -19.41 -6.28
C GLY A 229 22.46 -19.71 -6.58
N LYS A 230 22.07 -20.98 -6.73
CA LYS A 230 20.73 -21.44 -7.10
C LYS A 230 20.26 -22.52 -6.14
N THR A 231 19.06 -22.35 -5.57
CA THR A 231 18.41 -23.37 -4.74
C THR A 231 16.96 -23.54 -5.16
N ALA A 232 16.43 -24.76 -5.03
CA ALA A 232 15.02 -25.06 -5.21
C ALA A 232 14.44 -25.48 -3.86
N ILE A 233 13.27 -24.94 -3.52
CA ILE A 233 12.61 -25.18 -2.24
C ILE A 233 11.12 -25.44 -2.47
N SER A 234 10.54 -26.32 -1.68
CA SER A 234 9.09 -26.52 -1.62
C SER A 234 8.61 -25.97 -0.29
N VAL A 235 7.66 -25.03 -0.34
CA VAL A 235 7.10 -24.38 0.87
C VAL A 235 5.67 -24.83 1.06
N GLU A 236 5.37 -25.34 2.26
CA GLU A 236 4.01 -25.65 2.67
C GLU A 236 3.29 -24.36 3.06
N LEU A 237 2.16 -24.11 2.42
CA LEU A 237 1.25 -23.02 2.74
C LEU A 237 0.19 -23.53 3.71
N LEU A 238 0.06 -22.84 4.83
CA LEU A 238 -1.01 -23.06 5.80
C LEU A 238 -2.16 -22.10 5.51
N GLY A 239 -3.37 -22.49 5.90
CA GLY A 239 -4.56 -21.65 5.87
C GLY A 239 -4.45 -20.44 6.79
N VAL A 240 -5.55 -19.71 6.97
CA VAL A 240 -5.60 -18.54 7.85
C VAL A 240 -6.72 -18.65 8.88
N GLY A 241 -6.62 -17.88 9.97
CA GLY A 241 -7.64 -17.84 11.02
C GLY A 241 -7.83 -19.20 11.69
N SER A 242 -9.06 -19.73 11.69
CA SER A 242 -9.35 -21.06 12.26
C SER A 242 -8.62 -22.20 11.56
N GLU A 243 -8.18 -22.00 10.33
CA GLU A 243 -7.49 -22.98 9.49
C GLU A 243 -5.96 -22.74 9.45
N CYS A 244 -5.41 -21.89 10.33
CA CYS A 244 -3.97 -21.56 10.37
C CYS A 244 -3.03 -22.76 10.65
N LYS A 245 -3.58 -23.93 10.99
CA LYS A 245 -2.83 -25.18 11.20
C LYS A 245 -3.12 -26.23 10.13
N VAL A 246 -3.96 -25.92 9.15
CA VAL A 246 -4.37 -26.81 8.07
C VAL A 246 -3.54 -26.46 6.84
N SER A 247 -2.96 -27.47 6.22
CA SER A 247 -2.22 -27.32 4.96
C SER A 247 -3.19 -27.03 3.82
N THR A 248 -2.96 -25.93 3.10
CA THR A 248 -3.78 -25.55 1.94
C THR A 248 -3.15 -26.01 0.64
N GLY A 249 -1.82 -26.15 0.59
CA GLY A 249 -1.09 -26.59 -0.58
C GLY A 249 0.41 -26.32 -0.46
N VAL A 250 1.18 -26.73 -1.46
CA VAL A 250 2.64 -26.55 -1.51
C VAL A 250 3.01 -25.72 -2.72
N LEU A 251 3.87 -24.72 -2.56
CA LEU A 251 4.48 -24.00 -3.68
C LEU A 251 5.90 -24.49 -3.91
N ASN A 252 6.24 -24.74 -5.17
CA ASN A 252 7.61 -25.03 -5.59
C ASN A 252 8.27 -23.74 -6.07
N LEU A 253 9.35 -23.36 -5.40
CA LEU A 253 10.08 -22.12 -5.66
C LEU A 253 11.51 -22.44 -6.08
N LYS A 254 12.09 -21.53 -6.87
CA LYS A 254 13.51 -21.53 -7.19
C LYS A 254 14.09 -20.15 -6.91
N LEU A 255 15.14 -20.10 -6.10
CA LEU A 255 15.84 -18.89 -5.72
C LEU A 255 17.20 -18.86 -6.40
N GLU A 256 17.56 -17.72 -6.97
CA GLU A 256 18.84 -17.51 -7.64
C GLU A 256 19.44 -16.14 -7.29
N MET A 257 20.72 -16.08 -6.96
CA MET A 257 21.42 -14.81 -6.73
C MET A 257 21.97 -14.24 -8.03
N TYR A 258 21.73 -12.94 -8.26
CA TYR A 258 22.22 -12.24 -9.43
C TYR A 258 22.87 -10.88 -9.07
N PRO A 259 24.15 -10.63 -9.45
CA PRO A 259 25.11 -11.60 -9.98
C PRO A 259 25.36 -12.78 -9.02
N PRO A 260 26.07 -13.85 -9.44
CA PRO A 260 26.45 -14.95 -8.56
C PRO A 260 27.41 -14.51 -7.43
N LEU A 261 27.34 -15.19 -6.29
CA LEU A 261 28.25 -14.96 -5.17
C LEU A 261 29.67 -15.40 -5.52
N SER A 262 30.67 -14.61 -5.14
CA SER A 262 32.08 -14.99 -5.25
C SER A 262 32.46 -16.07 -4.24
N GLU A 263 31.86 -16.02 -3.05
CA GLU A 263 32.03 -16.98 -1.98
C GLU A 263 30.66 -17.31 -1.38
N THR A 264 30.41 -18.60 -1.15
CA THR A 264 29.19 -19.10 -0.52
C THR A 264 29.42 -19.31 0.98
N LEU A 265 28.39 -19.12 1.78
CA LEU A 265 28.44 -19.43 3.22
C LEU A 265 28.21 -20.93 3.45
N SER A 266 28.72 -21.46 4.57
CA SER A 266 28.36 -22.84 4.95
C SER A 266 26.88 -22.90 5.39
N PRO A 267 26.16 -23.99 5.10
CA PRO A 267 24.79 -24.17 5.59
C PRO A 267 24.67 -24.04 7.11
N GLU A 268 25.69 -24.51 7.84
CA GLU A 268 25.78 -24.44 9.30
C GLU A 268 25.81 -22.99 9.83
N VAL A 269 26.54 -22.09 9.15
CA VAL A 269 26.59 -20.67 9.51
C VAL A 269 25.20 -20.04 9.34
N ILE A 270 24.51 -20.35 8.25
CA ILE A 270 23.15 -19.84 7.99
C ILE A 270 22.18 -20.36 9.04
N SER A 271 22.17 -21.67 9.31
CA SER A 271 21.26 -22.27 10.30
C SER A 271 21.54 -21.75 11.71
N THR A 272 22.81 -21.56 12.06
CA THR A 272 23.22 -21.00 13.36
C THR A 272 22.73 -19.57 13.52
N GLN A 273 22.92 -18.73 12.49
CA GLN A 273 22.41 -17.35 12.49
C GLN A 273 20.89 -17.30 12.62
N GLN A 274 20.17 -18.10 11.84
CA GLN A 274 18.70 -18.19 11.91
C GLN A 274 18.22 -18.65 13.29
N SER A 275 18.90 -19.63 13.90
CA SER A 275 18.57 -20.10 15.24
C SER A 275 18.78 -19.02 16.30
N LEU A 276 19.89 -18.28 16.21
CA LEU A 276 20.20 -17.18 17.12
C LEU A 276 19.17 -16.04 17.01
N GLU A 277 18.77 -15.69 15.79
CA GLU A 277 17.74 -14.67 15.53
C GLU A 277 16.36 -15.08 16.06
N ARG A 278 15.97 -16.35 15.86
CA ARG A 278 14.72 -16.90 16.41
C ARG A 278 14.73 -16.91 17.93
N GLN A 279 15.82 -17.36 18.56
CA GLN A 279 15.95 -17.37 20.02
C GLN A 279 15.90 -15.95 20.59
N LYS A 280 16.60 -14.99 19.96
CA LYS A 280 16.57 -13.57 20.36
C LYS A 280 15.18 -12.96 20.23
N THR A 281 14.45 -13.31 19.17
CA THR A 281 13.07 -12.87 18.95
C THR A 281 12.14 -13.44 20.02
N ALA A 282 12.18 -14.76 20.25
CA ALA A 282 11.36 -15.44 21.24
C ALA A 282 11.62 -14.91 22.66
N GLU A 283 12.88 -14.61 22.99
CA GLU A 283 13.23 -14.05 24.31
C GLU A 283 12.66 -12.64 24.50
N LYS A 284 12.75 -11.77 23.48
CA LYS A 284 12.13 -10.43 23.52
C LYS A 284 10.61 -10.51 23.69
N GLU A 285 9.95 -11.37 22.93
CA GLU A 285 8.51 -11.60 23.00
C GLU A 285 8.10 -12.12 24.40
N ARG A 286 8.88 -13.07 24.95
CA ARG A 286 8.68 -13.60 26.31
C ARG A 286 8.83 -12.52 27.38
N LEU A 287 9.89 -11.71 27.31
CA LEU A 287 10.13 -10.62 28.25
C LEU A 287 9.02 -9.57 28.19
N PHE A 288 8.58 -9.20 26.98
CA PHE A 288 7.47 -8.28 26.80
C PHE A 288 6.16 -8.86 27.36
N LEU A 289 5.89 -10.15 27.16
CA LEU A 289 4.70 -10.80 27.74
C LEU A 289 4.71 -10.78 29.28
N VAL A 290 5.86 -11.03 29.90
CA VAL A 290 6.01 -10.94 31.37
C VAL A 290 5.77 -9.50 31.83
N TYR A 291 6.38 -8.53 31.16
CA TYR A 291 6.17 -7.10 31.42
C TYR A 291 4.70 -6.70 31.28
N ALA A 292 4.04 -7.09 30.18
CA ALA A 292 2.65 -6.77 29.91
C ALA A 292 1.70 -7.36 30.97
N LYS A 293 1.97 -8.58 31.44
CA LYS A 293 1.22 -9.21 32.55
C LYS A 293 1.37 -8.43 33.85
N GLN A 294 2.59 -7.98 34.17
CA GLN A 294 2.84 -7.14 35.34
C GLN A 294 2.10 -5.81 35.23
N TRP A 295 2.26 -5.13 34.10
CA TRP A 295 1.62 -3.84 33.82
C TRP A 295 0.09 -3.94 33.88
N TRP A 296 -0.49 -5.04 33.38
CA TRP A 296 -1.93 -5.30 33.43
C TRP A 296 -2.45 -5.47 34.86
N ARG A 297 -1.72 -6.20 35.71
CA ARG A 297 -2.08 -6.33 37.13
C ARG A 297 -2.10 -4.97 37.83
N GLU A 298 -1.05 -4.17 37.63
CA GLU A 298 -1.00 -2.82 38.17
C GLU A 298 -2.14 -1.94 37.66
N PHE A 299 -2.53 -2.08 36.39
CA PHE A 299 -3.68 -1.35 35.84
C PHE A 299 -4.99 -1.74 36.55
N LEU A 300 -5.21 -3.02 36.80
CA LEU A 300 -6.40 -3.52 37.51
C LEU A 300 -6.43 -3.12 38.99
N GLU A 301 -5.28 -2.94 39.63
CA GLU A 301 -5.17 -2.52 41.03
C GLU A 301 -5.55 -1.04 41.24
N ILE A 302 -5.57 -0.21 40.19
CA ILE A 302 -5.93 1.21 40.29
C ILE A 302 -7.38 1.38 40.75
N ARG A 303 -8.34 0.69 40.10
CA ARG A 303 -9.79 0.79 40.38
C ARG A 303 -10.51 -0.51 39.99
N PRO A 304 -11.52 -0.96 40.76
CA PRO A 304 -12.31 -2.16 40.41
C PRO A 304 -12.99 -2.10 39.04
N SER A 305 -13.44 -0.91 38.60
CA SER A 305 -14.09 -0.71 37.30
C SER A 305 -13.18 -1.00 36.10
N HIS A 306 -11.85 -1.12 36.31
CA HIS A 306 -10.91 -1.41 35.24
C HIS A 306 -11.07 -2.82 34.67
N GLN A 307 -11.68 -3.75 35.40
CA GLN A 307 -11.93 -5.11 34.93
C GLN A 307 -12.91 -5.17 33.74
N SER A 308 -13.79 -4.17 33.59
CA SER A 308 -14.75 -4.08 32.48
C SER A 308 -14.28 -3.18 31.33
N LYS A 309 -13.15 -2.48 31.48
CA LYS A 309 -12.63 -1.57 30.43
C LYS A 309 -12.02 -2.37 29.28
N LEU A 310 -12.31 -1.96 28.05
CA LEU A 310 -11.77 -2.58 26.84
C LEU A 310 -10.33 -2.14 26.57
N VAL A 311 -9.37 -2.86 27.15
CA VAL A 311 -7.93 -2.62 26.95
C VAL A 311 -7.32 -3.79 26.16
N LYS A 312 -6.90 -3.52 24.92
CA LYS A 312 -6.38 -4.55 24.01
C LYS A 312 -4.87 -4.46 23.89
N ILE A 313 -4.13 -5.30 24.63
CA ILE A 313 -2.65 -5.32 24.58
C ILE A 313 -2.15 -6.19 23.42
N PHE A 314 -2.78 -7.36 23.21
CA PHE A 314 -2.42 -8.34 22.19
C PHE A 314 -3.61 -8.63 21.27
N ALA A 315 -3.33 -8.86 20.00
CA ALA A 315 -4.27 -9.34 19.00
C ALA A 315 -3.64 -10.48 18.18
N GLN A 316 -4.45 -11.43 17.75
CA GLN A 316 -3.99 -12.55 16.95
C GLN A 316 -3.97 -12.20 15.46
N ASP A 317 -2.88 -12.51 14.77
CA ASP A 317 -2.76 -12.29 13.33
C ASP A 317 -3.47 -13.36 12.49
N GLU A 318 -3.44 -13.21 11.17
CA GLU A 318 -4.03 -14.19 10.25
C GLU A 318 -3.43 -15.60 10.33
N ASN A 319 -2.21 -15.73 10.88
CA ASN A 319 -1.50 -16.98 11.06
C ASN A 319 -1.68 -17.56 12.47
N GLY A 320 -2.54 -16.98 13.29
CA GLY A 320 -2.79 -17.46 14.65
C GLY A 320 -1.73 -17.02 15.68
N VAL A 321 -0.85 -16.08 15.33
CA VAL A 321 0.23 -15.60 16.22
C VAL A 321 -0.26 -14.40 17.04
N ASN A 322 -0.10 -14.45 18.35
CA ASN A 322 -0.42 -13.32 19.23
C ASN A 322 0.65 -12.23 19.12
N ARG A 323 0.25 -11.03 18.71
CA ARG A 323 1.13 -9.88 18.54
C ARG A 323 0.68 -8.68 19.39
N PRO A 324 1.60 -7.87 19.91
CA PRO A 324 1.25 -6.59 20.52
C PRO A 324 0.51 -5.70 19.51
N VAL A 325 -0.56 -5.02 19.93
CA VAL A 325 -1.36 -4.20 19.00
C VAL A 325 -0.55 -3.06 18.36
N CYS A 326 0.45 -2.52 19.06
CA CYS A 326 1.39 -1.52 18.55
C CYS A 326 2.20 -2.01 17.34
N SER A 327 2.28 -3.32 17.09
CA SER A 327 3.00 -3.87 15.94
C SER A 327 2.26 -3.69 14.61
N TYR A 328 0.93 -3.50 14.64
CA TYR A 328 0.09 -3.30 13.44
C TYR A 328 0.09 -1.85 12.94
N VAL A 329 0.57 -0.91 13.74
CA VAL A 329 0.67 0.51 13.37
C VAL A 329 2.12 0.85 13.05
N ARG A 330 2.33 1.61 11.97
CA ARG A 330 3.65 2.08 11.53
C ARG A 330 3.50 3.41 10.79
N VAL A 331 4.58 4.18 10.68
CA VAL A 331 4.54 5.37 9.81
C VAL A 331 4.50 4.92 8.34
N LEU A 332 3.39 5.18 7.65
CA LEU A 332 3.20 4.82 6.25
C LEU A 332 3.07 6.06 5.37
N ARG A 333 4.06 6.30 4.50
CA ARG A 333 4.04 7.39 3.53
C ARG A 333 3.49 6.91 2.20
N ALA A 334 2.37 7.49 1.76
CA ALA A 334 1.72 7.14 0.50
C ALA A 334 2.40 7.71 -0.77
N GLY A 335 3.56 8.37 -0.64
CA GLY A 335 4.24 9.01 -1.76
C GLY A 335 3.36 10.08 -2.43
N ARG A 336 3.16 9.96 -3.75
CA ARG A 336 2.27 10.84 -4.54
C ARG A 336 0.89 10.23 -4.79
N LEU A 337 0.56 9.11 -4.12
CA LEU A 337 -0.68 8.40 -4.35
C LEU A 337 -1.86 8.97 -3.54
N LEU A 338 -1.56 9.63 -2.42
CA LEU A 338 -2.54 10.31 -1.57
C LEU A 338 -1.96 11.68 -1.20
N GLU A 339 -2.72 12.73 -1.48
CA GLU A 339 -2.32 14.13 -1.37
C GLU A 339 -2.64 14.73 0.00
N SER A 340 -3.60 14.17 0.74
CA SER A 340 -4.01 14.70 2.03
C SER A 340 -4.46 13.63 3.03
N PRO A 341 -4.44 13.95 4.34
CA PRO A 341 -5.01 13.10 5.39
C PRO A 341 -6.48 12.72 5.16
N ARG A 342 -7.28 13.62 4.58
CA ARG A 342 -8.70 13.37 4.30
C ARG A 342 -8.88 12.42 3.12
N GLN A 343 -8.07 12.58 2.07
CA GLN A 343 -8.04 11.63 0.97
C GLN A 343 -7.56 10.25 1.43
N ALA A 344 -6.64 10.18 2.40
CA ALA A 344 -6.24 8.92 3.02
C ALA A 344 -7.40 8.27 3.79
N ALA A 345 -8.15 9.03 4.58
CA ALA A 345 -9.37 8.54 5.21
C ALA A 345 -10.39 8.04 4.18
N ARG A 346 -10.58 8.78 3.09
CA ARG A 346 -11.45 8.35 1.98
C ARG A 346 -10.97 7.05 1.35
N PHE A 347 -9.69 6.93 1.02
CA PHE A 347 -9.10 5.69 0.49
C PHE A 347 -9.38 4.49 1.39
N VAL A 348 -9.10 4.61 2.69
CA VAL A 348 -9.32 3.51 3.64
C VAL A 348 -10.80 3.14 3.70
N SER A 349 -11.73 4.11 3.67
CA SER A 349 -13.17 3.85 3.64
C SER A 349 -13.68 3.15 2.38
N LEU A 350 -12.85 3.04 1.33
CA LEU A 350 -13.20 2.36 0.09
C LEU A 350 -12.79 0.88 0.09
N LEU A 351 -11.97 0.46 1.05
CA LEU A 351 -11.71 -0.96 1.30
C LEU A 351 -12.98 -1.57 1.91
N ALA A 352 -13.35 -2.77 1.48
CA ALA A 352 -14.63 -3.33 1.92
C ALA A 352 -14.57 -3.83 3.37
N GLN A 353 -15.61 -3.55 4.15
CA GLN A 353 -15.72 -4.13 5.48
C GLN A 353 -16.13 -5.61 5.39
N GLU A 354 -15.36 -6.48 5.99
CA GLU A 354 -15.66 -7.90 6.16
C GLU A 354 -15.32 -8.31 7.58
N ARG A 355 -16.32 -8.79 8.32
CA ARG A 355 -16.10 -9.31 9.67
C ARG A 355 -15.64 -10.76 9.59
N ALA A 356 -14.78 -11.16 10.52
CA ALA A 356 -14.33 -12.55 10.61
C ALA A 356 -15.55 -13.51 10.71
N PRO A 357 -15.61 -14.56 9.87
CA PRO A 357 -16.72 -15.50 9.89
C PRO A 357 -16.76 -16.26 11.21
N VAL A 358 -17.97 -16.47 11.74
CA VAL A 358 -18.17 -17.33 12.92
C VAL A 358 -18.44 -18.74 12.43
N VAL A 359 -17.48 -19.64 12.63
CA VAL A 359 -17.69 -21.07 12.36
C VAL A 359 -18.29 -21.72 13.60
N GLY A 360 -19.52 -22.25 13.47
CA GLY A 360 -20.15 -23.11 14.46
C GLY A 360 -20.50 -22.46 15.80
N GLY A 361 -21.46 -21.51 15.82
CA GLY A 361 -22.16 -21.01 17.02
C GLY A 361 -21.31 -20.41 18.16
N GLY A 362 -19.99 -20.44 18.04
CA GLY A 362 -19.03 -20.00 19.05
C GLY A 362 -18.89 -18.49 19.13
N ALA A 363 -18.14 -18.03 20.13
CA ALA A 363 -17.78 -16.63 20.24
C ALA A 363 -16.97 -16.20 19.00
N ARG A 364 -17.19 -14.96 18.54
CA ARG A 364 -16.48 -14.37 17.42
C ARG A 364 -14.97 -14.44 17.66
N HIS A 365 -14.22 -14.94 16.69
CA HIS A 365 -12.77 -14.85 16.72
C HIS A 365 -12.33 -13.55 16.05
N GLU A 366 -11.91 -12.58 16.85
CA GLU A 366 -11.27 -11.37 16.36
C GLU A 366 -9.89 -11.73 15.78
N GLN A 367 -9.62 -11.30 14.54
CA GLN A 367 -8.36 -11.54 13.83
C GLN A 367 -7.91 -10.20 13.21
N TRP A 368 -6.66 -9.82 13.46
CA TRP A 368 -6.07 -8.59 12.92
C TRP A 368 -5.12 -8.97 11.79
N CYS A 369 -5.37 -8.49 10.59
CA CYS A 369 -4.52 -8.83 9.45
C CYS A 369 -3.24 -8.00 9.48
N ASN A 370 -2.10 -8.64 9.15
CA ASN A 370 -0.91 -7.88 8.77
C ASN A 370 -1.23 -6.95 7.59
N MET A 371 -0.60 -5.78 7.55
CA MET A 371 -0.86 -4.73 6.55
C MET A 371 -0.84 -5.26 5.11
N MET A 372 0.14 -6.09 4.76
CA MET A 372 0.25 -6.66 3.41
C MET A 372 -0.94 -7.58 3.08
N ALA A 373 -1.36 -8.43 4.02
CA ALA A 373 -2.51 -9.32 3.84
C ALA A 373 -3.80 -8.52 3.67
N PHE A 374 -4.01 -7.49 4.49
CA PHE A 374 -5.17 -6.60 4.39
C PHE A 374 -5.21 -5.84 3.05
N LEU A 375 -4.10 -5.22 2.63
CA LEU A 375 -4.02 -4.48 1.37
C LEU A 375 -4.26 -5.39 0.16
N CYS A 376 -3.70 -6.61 0.14
CA CYS A 376 -3.90 -7.56 -0.96
C CYS A 376 -5.31 -8.13 -1.00
N ARG A 377 -5.91 -8.37 0.17
CA ARG A 377 -7.30 -8.84 0.28
C ARG A 377 -8.30 -7.75 -0.11
N ASN A 378 -7.97 -6.47 0.09
CA ASN A 378 -8.83 -5.29 -0.15
C ASN A 378 -10.15 -5.32 0.67
N LYS A 379 -10.11 -6.03 1.81
CA LYS A 379 -11.20 -6.10 2.77
C LYS A 379 -10.74 -6.63 4.12
N GLY A 380 -11.44 -6.24 5.18
CA GLY A 380 -11.09 -6.55 6.56
C GLY A 380 -12.05 -5.92 7.56
N ASP A 381 -11.77 -6.05 8.86
CA ASP A 381 -12.64 -5.51 9.91
C ASP A 381 -12.24 -4.08 10.30
N CYS A 382 -12.95 -3.47 11.25
CA CYS A 382 -12.73 -2.07 11.63
C CYS A 382 -11.32 -1.81 12.21
N GLU A 383 -10.72 -2.82 12.83
CA GLU A 383 -9.36 -2.82 13.37
C GLU A 383 -8.31 -2.70 12.26
N ASP A 384 -8.46 -3.47 11.18
CA ASP A 384 -7.59 -3.43 10.00
C ASP A 384 -7.63 -2.04 9.34
N HIS A 385 -8.84 -1.48 9.22
CA HIS A 385 -9.05 -0.15 8.66
C HIS A 385 -8.45 0.94 9.56
N ALA A 386 -8.65 0.85 10.88
CA ALA A 386 -8.13 1.83 11.82
C ALA A 386 -6.60 1.81 11.90
N THR A 387 -5.98 0.64 11.89
CA THR A 387 -4.51 0.51 11.91
C THR A 387 -3.87 1.05 10.62
N LEU A 388 -4.46 0.81 9.44
CA LEU A 388 -4.02 1.41 8.17
C LEU A 388 -4.20 2.93 8.18
N LEU A 389 -5.37 3.43 8.58
CA LEU A 389 -5.62 4.88 8.62
C LEU A 389 -4.67 5.59 9.58
N CYS A 390 -4.50 5.08 10.80
CA CYS A 390 -3.55 5.62 11.77
C CYS A 390 -2.14 5.66 11.18
N SER A 391 -1.72 4.59 10.51
CA SER A 391 -0.42 4.50 9.86
C SER A 391 -0.21 5.57 8.78
N LEU A 392 -1.23 5.85 7.97
CA LEU A 392 -1.22 6.89 6.95
C LEU A 392 -1.18 8.31 7.56
N LEU A 393 -2.00 8.57 8.58
CA LEU A 393 -2.04 9.88 9.25
C LEU A 393 -0.69 10.20 9.92
N LEU A 394 -0.06 9.20 10.56
CA LEU A 394 1.32 9.31 11.05
C LEU A 394 2.31 9.62 9.90
N GLY A 395 2.09 9.05 8.72
CA GLY A 395 2.86 9.35 7.50
C GLY A 395 2.78 10.80 7.05
N PHE A 396 1.63 11.45 7.26
CA PHE A 396 1.42 12.89 7.06
C PHE A 396 1.95 13.75 8.23
N GLY A 397 2.50 13.15 9.27
CA GLY A 397 3.07 13.85 10.42
C GLY A 397 2.05 14.26 11.48
N LEU A 398 0.82 13.73 11.45
CA LEU A 398 -0.17 13.95 12.49
C LEU A 398 0.13 13.09 13.72
N ASP A 399 -0.14 13.58 14.92
CA ASP A 399 -0.05 12.80 16.15
C ASP A 399 -1.28 11.90 16.29
N ALA A 400 -1.23 10.74 15.63
CA ALA A 400 -2.36 9.84 15.47
C ALA A 400 -2.24 8.58 16.33
N TYR A 401 -3.40 8.12 16.82
CA TYR A 401 -3.54 6.93 17.67
C TYR A 401 -4.76 6.13 17.25
N VAL A 402 -4.67 4.82 17.35
CA VAL A 402 -5.81 3.92 17.32
C VAL A 402 -6.48 3.94 18.70
N CYS A 403 -7.80 4.09 18.74
CA CYS A 403 -8.62 4.04 19.94
C CYS A 403 -9.41 2.74 19.98
N VAL A 404 -9.43 2.09 21.15
CA VAL A 404 -10.22 0.87 21.40
C VAL A 404 -11.27 1.16 22.45
N GLY A 405 -12.52 0.83 22.14
CA GLY A 405 -13.64 1.16 23.00
C GLY A 405 -14.96 0.65 22.44
N THR A 406 -16.03 1.41 22.65
CA THR A 406 -17.36 1.03 22.18
C THR A 406 -18.06 2.11 21.36
N LYS A 407 -18.99 1.67 20.50
CA LYS A 407 -19.82 2.52 19.65
C LYS A 407 -21.30 2.16 19.78
N GLY A 408 -22.17 3.17 19.84
CA GLY A 408 -23.63 3.00 19.86
C GLY A 408 -24.12 2.17 21.05
N LYS A 409 -24.73 1.00 20.79
CA LYS A 409 -25.25 0.10 21.84
C LYS A 409 -24.14 -0.71 22.55
N ASN A 410 -23.06 -0.06 22.96
CA ASN A 410 -21.88 -0.68 23.59
C ASN A 410 -21.21 -1.80 22.76
N ASN A 411 -21.28 -1.72 21.44
CA ASN A 411 -20.56 -2.67 20.59
C ASN A 411 -19.07 -2.33 20.59
N PRO A 412 -18.15 -3.29 20.79
CA PRO A 412 -16.72 -3.07 20.61
C PRO A 412 -16.43 -2.48 19.24
N HIS A 413 -15.62 -1.44 19.20
CA HIS A 413 -15.27 -0.73 17.97
C HIS A 413 -13.89 -0.11 18.11
N THR A 414 -13.18 -0.02 16.98
CA THR A 414 -11.87 0.60 16.87
C THR A 414 -11.94 1.76 15.88
N TRP A 415 -11.42 2.91 16.27
CA TRP A 415 -11.36 4.11 15.41
C TRP A 415 -10.00 4.80 15.56
N VAL A 416 -9.79 5.91 14.85
CA VAL A 416 -8.53 6.67 14.92
C VAL A 416 -8.78 8.04 15.52
N MET A 417 -7.89 8.53 16.35
CA MET A 417 -7.88 9.91 16.79
C MET A 417 -6.58 10.61 16.40
N THR A 418 -6.64 11.93 16.29
CA THR A 418 -5.46 12.78 16.17
C THR A 418 -5.50 13.88 17.20
N CYS A 419 -4.36 14.17 17.82
CA CYS A 419 -4.18 15.29 18.74
C CYS A 419 -3.47 16.44 18.00
N GLY A 420 -4.11 17.61 17.98
CA GLY A 420 -3.49 18.84 17.48
C GLY A 420 -2.54 19.44 18.53
N ASN A 421 -1.59 20.26 18.07
CA ASN A 421 -0.64 20.95 18.96
C ASN A 421 -1.33 21.94 19.91
N ASP A 422 -2.53 22.38 19.57
CA ASP A 422 -3.42 23.22 20.35
C ASP A 422 -4.27 22.42 21.36
N GLY A 423 -4.07 21.11 21.46
CA GLY A 423 -4.88 20.20 22.27
C GLY A 423 -6.18 19.77 21.60
N THR A 424 -6.44 20.18 20.37
CA THR A 424 -7.67 19.81 19.65
C THR A 424 -7.66 18.31 19.32
N VAL A 425 -8.68 17.59 19.78
CA VAL A 425 -8.85 16.17 19.47
C VAL A 425 -9.84 15.99 18.32
N THR A 426 -9.43 15.25 17.29
CA THR A 426 -10.32 14.86 16.18
C THR A 426 -10.41 13.35 16.09
N PHE A 427 -11.64 12.82 16.06
CA PHE A 427 -11.90 11.42 15.77
C PHE A 427 -12.16 11.20 14.29
N TRP A 428 -11.65 10.08 13.78
CA TRP A 428 -11.73 9.65 12.39
C TRP A 428 -12.37 8.26 12.34
N GLU A 429 -13.52 8.16 11.69
CA GLU A 429 -14.18 6.88 11.41
C GLU A 429 -13.56 6.26 10.15
N SER A 430 -12.84 5.15 10.33
CA SER A 430 -12.05 4.51 9.27
C SER A 430 -12.92 3.90 8.17
N LEU A 431 -14.13 3.47 8.51
CA LEU A 431 -15.06 2.83 7.56
C LEU A 431 -15.86 3.82 6.71
N THR A 432 -15.94 5.09 7.11
CA THR A 432 -16.77 6.08 6.40
C THR A 432 -16.04 7.37 6.05
N ALA A 433 -14.78 7.51 6.47
CA ALA A 433 -13.98 8.73 6.36
C ALA A 433 -14.56 9.95 7.09
N HIS A 434 -15.55 9.76 7.98
CA HIS A 434 -16.15 10.87 8.73
C HIS A 434 -15.19 11.34 9.81
N ARG A 435 -15.21 12.66 10.03
CA ARG A 435 -14.39 13.32 11.05
C ARG A 435 -15.30 13.99 12.05
N TYR A 436 -14.97 13.83 13.33
CA TYR A 436 -15.70 14.43 14.43
C TYR A 436 -14.73 15.21 15.30
N LEU A 437 -15.03 16.48 15.52
CA LEU A 437 -14.29 17.29 16.48
C LEU A 437 -14.75 16.89 17.89
N HIS A 438 -13.82 16.50 18.76
CA HIS A 438 -14.12 16.19 20.14
C HIS A 438 -14.04 17.45 20.99
N GLN A 439 -15.09 17.68 21.78
CA GLN A 439 -15.16 18.73 22.78
C GLN A 439 -15.59 18.04 24.08
N PRO A 440 -14.70 17.96 25.10
CA PRO A 440 -15.03 17.29 26.34
C PRO A 440 -16.13 18.07 27.08
N ILE A 441 -17.04 17.32 27.71
CA ILE A 441 -18.01 17.85 28.66
C ILE A 441 -17.28 18.06 29.99
N ASP A 442 -17.38 19.28 30.53
CA ASP A 442 -16.84 19.60 31.85
C ASP A 442 -17.97 19.53 32.88
N PRO A 443 -18.03 18.46 33.70
CA PRO A 443 -19.08 18.31 34.71
C PRO A 443 -19.01 19.36 35.82
N GLU A 444 -17.86 20.01 36.00
CA GLU A 444 -17.64 21.04 37.03
C GLU A 444 -17.92 22.46 36.51
N ALA A 445 -18.24 22.63 35.22
CA ALA A 445 -18.51 23.94 34.65
C ALA A 445 -19.81 24.55 35.22
N PRO A 446 -19.89 25.90 35.33
CA PRO A 446 -21.08 26.56 35.85
C PRO A 446 -22.35 26.18 35.05
N PRO A 447 -23.54 26.04 35.69
CA PRO A 447 -24.76 25.53 35.04
C PRO A 447 -25.23 26.33 33.82
N LEU A 448 -24.80 27.60 33.71
CA LEU A 448 -25.15 28.50 32.61
C LEU A 448 -24.24 28.33 31.39
N VAL A 449 -23.14 27.59 31.50
CA VAL A 449 -22.23 27.32 30.37
C VAL A 449 -22.83 26.21 29.50
N PRO A 450 -23.13 26.46 28.22
CA PRO A 450 -23.64 25.45 27.32
C PRO A 450 -22.62 24.32 27.16
N GLN A 451 -23.01 23.10 27.52
CA GLN A 451 -22.17 21.92 27.30
C GLN A 451 -22.19 21.51 25.83
N PRO A 452 -21.05 21.06 25.28
CA PRO A 452 -21.00 20.54 23.92
C PRO A 452 -21.87 19.27 23.81
N LYS A 453 -22.57 19.11 22.68
CA LYS A 453 -23.29 17.87 22.36
C LYS A 453 -22.39 16.98 21.51
N PRO A 454 -22.04 15.76 21.95
CA PRO A 454 -21.28 14.83 21.13
C PRO A 454 -21.97 14.55 19.81
N THR A 455 -21.23 14.68 18.70
CA THR A 455 -21.72 14.39 17.33
C THR A 455 -21.21 13.06 16.80
N TYR A 456 -20.25 12.46 17.50
CA TYR A 456 -19.68 11.15 17.19
C TYR A 456 -20.49 10.01 17.82
N PRO A 457 -20.35 8.78 17.30
CA PRO A 457 -21.10 7.62 17.79
C PRO A 457 -20.38 6.82 18.90
N TYR A 458 -19.18 7.23 19.32
CA TYR A 458 -18.35 6.52 20.30
C TYR A 458 -18.82 6.78 21.73
N CYS A 459 -18.88 5.71 22.54
CA CYS A 459 -19.43 5.74 23.89
C CYS A 459 -18.33 5.63 24.94
N THR A 460 -17.47 4.61 24.87
CA THR A 460 -16.36 4.42 25.81
C THR A 460 -15.01 4.31 25.12
N VAL A 461 -13.92 4.63 25.81
CA VAL A 461 -12.52 4.43 25.38
C VAL A 461 -11.70 3.81 26.51
N GLY A 462 -11.18 2.61 26.25
CA GLY A 462 -10.39 1.85 27.23
C GLY A 462 -8.89 2.04 27.05
N CYS A 463 -8.39 2.03 25.82
CA CYS A 463 -6.99 2.30 25.53
C CYS A 463 -6.78 2.98 24.18
N VAL A 464 -5.61 3.61 24.04
CA VAL A 464 -5.15 4.24 22.82
C VAL A 464 -3.70 3.86 22.55
N PHE A 465 -3.34 3.66 21.30
CA PHE A 465 -1.98 3.23 20.95
C PHE A 465 -1.56 3.65 19.55
N ASN A 466 -0.25 3.70 19.34
CA ASN A 466 0.37 3.76 18.03
C ASN A 466 1.62 2.86 18.02
N TYR A 467 2.53 3.08 17.07
CA TYR A 467 3.75 2.28 16.91
C TYR A 467 4.81 2.51 18.02
N LYS A 468 4.69 3.59 18.80
CA LYS A 468 5.63 3.97 19.88
C LYS A 468 5.04 3.79 21.26
N THR A 469 3.76 4.13 21.41
CA THR A 469 3.15 4.36 22.71
C THR A 469 1.89 3.52 22.87
N PHE A 470 1.68 2.99 24.07
CA PHE A 470 0.46 2.31 24.48
C PHE A 470 -0.02 2.92 25.81
N LEU A 471 -1.26 3.40 25.84
CA LEU A 471 -1.86 4.12 26.95
C LEU A 471 -3.24 3.53 27.29
N ALA A 472 -3.47 3.16 28.54
CA ALA A 472 -4.82 2.80 29.00
C ALA A 472 -5.43 3.90 29.85
N ASN A 473 -6.73 4.11 29.67
CA ASN A 473 -7.50 5.12 30.36
C ASN A 473 -7.70 4.74 31.84
N CYS A 474 -7.03 5.43 32.75
CA CYS A 474 -7.18 5.24 34.20
C CYS A 474 -8.06 6.32 34.87
N GLN A 475 -8.75 7.15 34.08
CA GLN A 475 -9.75 8.10 34.58
C GLN A 475 -10.94 7.37 35.25
N PRO A 476 -11.68 8.05 36.14
CA PRO A 476 -12.84 7.48 36.84
C PRO A 476 -13.91 6.91 35.91
N SER A 477 -14.15 7.58 34.77
CA SER A 477 -15.06 7.19 33.72
C SER A 477 -14.27 6.84 32.46
N ASP A 478 -14.75 5.84 31.71
CA ASP A 478 -14.28 5.54 30.36
C ASP A 478 -15.16 6.17 29.27
N SER A 479 -16.18 6.94 29.64
CA SER A 479 -17.02 7.66 28.67
C SER A 479 -16.20 8.63 27.83
N VAL A 480 -16.33 8.56 26.51
CA VAL A 480 -15.56 9.40 25.57
C VAL A 480 -15.89 10.88 25.76
N GLU A 481 -17.15 11.22 26.05
CA GLU A 481 -17.58 12.62 26.21
C GLU A 481 -16.96 13.32 27.41
N LEU A 482 -16.62 12.56 28.47
CA LEU A 482 -15.97 13.05 29.68
C LEU A 482 -14.45 12.87 29.65
N CYS A 483 -13.93 12.14 28.65
CA CYS A 483 -12.53 11.75 28.60
C CYS A 483 -11.64 12.95 28.29
N VAL A 484 -10.64 13.18 29.14
CA VAL A 484 -9.59 14.16 28.89
C VAL A 484 -8.38 13.45 28.26
N PHE A 485 -8.11 13.78 27.01
CA PHE A 485 -7.03 13.18 26.21
C PHE A 485 -5.69 13.92 26.40
N ASP A 486 -5.31 14.11 27.67
CA ASP A 486 -3.98 14.61 28.04
C ASP A 486 -3.06 13.43 28.38
N PHE A 487 -2.26 12.98 27.41
CA PHE A 487 -1.38 11.82 27.58
C PHE A 487 -0.12 12.11 28.40
N ALA A 488 0.15 13.38 28.74
CA ALA A 488 1.25 13.71 29.64
C ALA A 488 0.90 13.43 31.11
N ASP A 489 -0.39 13.42 31.46
CA ASP A 489 -0.88 13.17 32.81
C ASP A 489 -1.01 11.67 33.11
N SER A 490 -0.04 11.15 33.87
CA SER A 490 0.01 9.74 34.28
C SER A 490 -1.11 9.34 35.25
N SER A 491 -1.81 10.30 35.87
CA SER A 491 -2.99 10.04 36.69
C SER A 491 -4.25 9.73 35.85
N ARG A 492 -4.24 10.11 34.56
CA ARG A 492 -5.34 9.91 33.60
C ARG A 492 -5.07 8.79 32.61
N TRP A 493 -3.80 8.63 32.21
CA TRP A 493 -3.37 7.59 31.28
C TRP A 493 -2.19 6.80 31.82
N LYS A 494 -2.38 5.50 32.06
CA LYS A 494 -1.27 4.60 32.38
C LYS A 494 -0.57 4.23 31.07
N ALA A 495 0.68 4.64 30.92
CA ALA A 495 1.51 4.29 29.77
C ALA A 495 2.28 2.97 29.99
N MET A 496 2.55 2.23 28.93
CA MET A 496 3.67 1.27 28.91
C MET A 496 4.99 1.99 28.65
N SER A 497 6.11 1.38 29.05
CA SER A 497 7.44 1.83 28.68
C SER A 497 7.60 1.78 27.16
N GLU A 498 8.04 2.90 26.58
CA GLU A 498 8.32 2.97 25.16
C GLU A 498 9.43 2.00 24.75
N GLU A 499 10.44 1.78 25.61
CA GLU A 499 11.52 0.82 25.38
C GLU A 499 10.97 -0.60 25.29
N ALA A 500 10.04 -0.96 26.19
CA ALA A 500 9.39 -2.26 26.17
C ALA A 500 8.58 -2.44 24.89
N VAL A 501 7.77 -1.47 24.49
CA VAL A 501 6.99 -1.51 23.23
C VAL A 501 7.93 -1.59 22.02
N ARG A 502 8.96 -0.72 21.96
CA ARG A 502 9.95 -0.66 20.88
C ARG A 502 10.74 -1.95 20.74
N SER A 503 11.01 -2.67 21.84
CA SER A 503 11.78 -3.92 21.82
C SER A 503 11.16 -5.03 20.96
N VAL A 504 9.83 -5.01 20.81
CA VAL A 504 9.04 -5.97 20.02
C VAL A 504 8.36 -5.34 18.80
N CYS A 505 8.19 -4.01 18.78
CA CYS A 505 7.46 -3.31 17.72
C CYS A 505 8.34 -2.47 16.78
N ALA A 506 9.64 -2.24 17.00
CA ALA A 506 10.40 -1.45 16.00
C ALA A 506 10.66 -2.30 14.72
N PRO A 507 10.74 -1.69 13.52
CA PRO A 507 11.15 -2.39 12.31
C PRO A 507 12.48 -3.15 12.52
N GLY A 508 12.54 -4.42 12.09
CA GLY A 508 13.71 -5.28 12.31
C GLY A 508 13.95 -5.73 13.76
N SER A 509 13.05 -5.41 14.70
CA SER A 509 13.17 -5.88 16.09
C SER A 509 12.94 -7.37 16.24
N THR A 510 12.06 -7.91 15.41
CA THR A 510 11.76 -9.32 15.28
C THR A 510 11.80 -9.69 13.80
N SER A 511 12.28 -10.88 13.46
CA SER A 511 12.21 -11.40 12.09
C SER A 511 10.79 -11.72 11.64
N SER A 512 9.83 -11.73 12.58
CA SER A 512 8.42 -12.06 12.38
C SER A 512 7.55 -10.87 11.96
N LEU A 513 8.09 -9.65 11.92
CA LEU A 513 7.38 -8.43 11.53
C LEU A 513 8.08 -7.83 10.29
N PRO A 514 7.56 -8.05 9.08
CA PRO A 514 8.15 -7.46 7.89
C PRO A 514 8.07 -5.93 7.97
N PRO A 515 8.93 -5.21 7.21
CA PRO A 515 8.77 -3.79 6.98
C PRO A 515 7.37 -3.42 6.47
N THR A 516 7.00 -2.15 6.54
CA THR A 516 5.71 -1.71 6.00
C THR A 516 5.68 -1.85 4.49
N PRO A 517 4.67 -2.54 3.92
CA PRO A 517 4.52 -2.63 2.48
C PRO A 517 4.21 -1.24 1.90
N PRO A 518 4.88 -0.82 0.80
CA PRO A 518 4.49 0.38 0.08
C PRO A 518 3.11 0.20 -0.55
N LEU A 519 2.39 1.30 -0.71
CA LEU A 519 1.15 1.31 -1.48
C LEU A 519 1.44 1.14 -2.97
N CYS A 520 0.63 0.33 -3.64
CA CYS A 520 0.66 0.17 -5.09
C CYS A 520 -0.22 1.21 -5.77
N SER A 521 0.23 1.70 -6.93
CA SER A 521 -0.58 2.57 -7.78
C SER A 521 -1.89 1.88 -8.19
N PRO A 522 -2.96 2.64 -8.45
CA PRO A 522 -4.20 2.07 -8.96
C PRO A 522 -3.96 1.28 -10.25
N SER A 523 -4.52 0.08 -10.35
CA SER A 523 -4.51 -0.70 -11.60
C SER A 523 -5.66 -0.34 -12.53
N ILE A 524 -6.70 0.33 -12.01
CA ILE A 524 -7.92 0.67 -12.73
C ILE A 524 -7.70 1.96 -13.50
N GLN A 525 -7.94 1.93 -14.81
CA GLN A 525 -8.02 3.12 -15.64
C GLN A 525 -9.41 3.76 -15.53
N SER A 526 -9.52 4.80 -14.70
CA SER A 526 -10.79 5.46 -14.36
C SER A 526 -11.69 5.79 -15.55
N ALA A 527 -11.14 6.36 -16.63
CA ALA A 527 -11.95 6.79 -17.78
C ALA A 527 -12.52 5.59 -18.56
N GLU A 528 -11.70 4.57 -18.83
CA GLU A 528 -12.11 3.35 -19.52
C GLU A 528 -13.14 2.57 -18.71
N ALA A 529 -12.87 2.36 -17.41
CA ALA A 529 -13.78 1.68 -16.50
C ALA A 529 -15.13 2.40 -16.37
N SER A 530 -15.13 3.75 -16.36
CA SER A 530 -16.37 4.54 -16.35
C SER A 530 -17.19 4.32 -17.61
N ASN A 531 -16.56 4.40 -18.78
CA ASN A 531 -17.23 4.24 -20.08
C ASN A 531 -17.80 2.83 -20.26
N GLN A 532 -17.02 1.80 -19.89
CA GLN A 532 -17.46 0.41 -19.98
C GLN A 532 -18.66 0.15 -19.06
N LEU A 533 -18.55 0.55 -17.79
CA LEU A 533 -19.62 0.34 -16.82
C LEU A 533 -20.89 1.13 -17.18
N GLU A 534 -20.77 2.32 -17.75
CA GLU A 534 -21.90 3.08 -18.27
C GLU A 534 -22.61 2.36 -19.41
N LEU A 535 -21.86 1.79 -20.36
CA LEU A 535 -22.43 1.01 -21.47
C LEU A 535 -23.19 -0.22 -20.96
N GLU A 536 -22.61 -0.96 -20.02
CA GLU A 536 -23.25 -2.12 -19.40
C GLU A 536 -24.52 -1.72 -18.64
N MET A 537 -24.52 -0.60 -17.92
CA MET A 537 -25.70 -0.06 -17.24
C MET A 537 -26.81 0.33 -18.22
N ARG A 538 -26.46 0.97 -19.34
CA ARG A 538 -27.43 1.31 -20.39
C ARG A 538 -28.08 0.05 -20.97
N PHE A 539 -27.30 -0.99 -21.21
CA PHE A 539 -27.80 -2.27 -21.70
C PHE A 539 -28.75 -2.92 -20.69
N LEU A 540 -28.33 -3.06 -19.43
CA LEU A 540 -29.13 -3.68 -18.37
C LEU A 540 -30.47 -2.94 -18.13
N LEU A 541 -30.43 -1.60 -18.15
CA LEU A 541 -31.65 -0.80 -18.02
C LEU A 541 -32.59 -0.96 -19.23
N ALA A 542 -32.04 -0.96 -20.44
CA ALA A 542 -32.84 -1.10 -21.66
C ALA A 542 -33.57 -2.46 -21.70
N GLU A 543 -32.88 -3.55 -21.36
CA GLU A 543 -33.46 -4.89 -21.28
C GLU A 543 -34.52 -4.97 -20.17
N HIS A 544 -34.23 -4.47 -18.97
CA HIS A 544 -35.21 -4.47 -17.88
C HIS A 544 -36.50 -3.70 -18.24
N ARG A 545 -36.37 -2.54 -18.89
CA ARG A 545 -37.54 -1.76 -19.34
C ARG A 545 -38.33 -2.46 -20.44
N LYS A 546 -37.63 -3.12 -21.37
CA LYS A 546 -38.25 -3.92 -22.42
C LYS A 546 -39.08 -5.06 -21.83
N ASP A 547 -38.60 -5.73 -20.78
CA ASP A 547 -39.35 -6.77 -20.07
C ASP A 547 -40.64 -6.23 -19.41
N LEU A 548 -40.64 -4.96 -19.03
CA LEU A 548 -41.81 -4.25 -18.50
C LEU A 548 -42.71 -3.64 -19.60
N GLY A 549 -42.38 -3.84 -20.88
CA GLY A 549 -43.10 -3.24 -22.01
C GLY A 549 -42.91 -1.72 -22.14
N LEU A 550 -41.85 -1.17 -21.57
CA LEU A 550 -41.55 0.27 -21.58
C LEU A 550 -40.52 0.60 -22.67
N ALA A 551 -40.75 1.70 -23.40
CA ALA A 551 -39.76 2.24 -24.33
C ALA A 551 -38.58 2.88 -23.58
N THR A 552 -37.37 2.72 -24.12
CA THR A 552 -36.14 3.32 -23.59
C THR A 552 -35.62 4.33 -24.58
N VAL A 553 -35.61 5.61 -24.18
CA VAL A 553 -35.08 6.71 -25.01
C VAL A 553 -34.07 7.49 -24.19
N TRP A 554 -32.84 7.54 -24.68
CA TRP A 554 -31.74 8.21 -24.00
C TRP A 554 -31.68 9.71 -24.28
N ASP A 555 -31.17 10.47 -23.32
CA ASP A 555 -30.79 11.88 -23.45
C ASP A 555 -29.31 12.05 -23.10
N ASP A 556 -28.46 12.06 -24.12
CA ASP A 556 -27.00 12.13 -23.94
C ASP A 556 -26.53 13.49 -23.39
N HIS A 557 -27.27 14.57 -23.65
CA HIS A 557 -26.97 15.88 -23.06
C HIS A 557 -27.23 15.84 -21.55
N LEU A 558 -28.37 15.29 -21.13
CA LEU A 558 -28.66 15.11 -19.72
C LEU A 558 -27.65 14.17 -19.06
N CYS A 559 -27.27 13.06 -19.71
CA CYS A 559 -26.19 12.17 -19.22
C CYS A 559 -24.90 12.97 -18.94
N TYR A 560 -24.48 13.80 -19.90
CA TYR A 560 -23.29 14.63 -19.74
C TYR A 560 -23.39 15.57 -18.53
N LEU A 561 -24.54 16.23 -18.32
CA LEU A 561 -24.77 17.13 -17.18
C LEU A 561 -24.63 16.42 -15.82
N LEU A 562 -24.98 15.13 -15.71
CA LEU A 562 -24.81 14.38 -14.45
C LEU A 562 -23.32 14.23 -14.05
N SER A 563 -22.38 14.44 -14.98
CA SER A 563 -20.95 14.29 -14.70
C SER A 563 -20.43 15.25 -13.62
N SER A 564 -20.99 16.46 -13.54
CA SER A 564 -20.59 17.46 -12.55
C SER A 564 -21.06 17.07 -11.15
N ALA A 565 -22.31 16.57 -11.02
CA ALA A 565 -22.84 16.06 -9.76
C ALA A 565 -21.99 14.91 -9.22
N LEU A 566 -21.66 13.92 -10.05
CA LEU A 566 -20.82 12.80 -9.63
C LEU A 566 -19.39 13.23 -9.24
N ALA A 567 -18.84 14.26 -9.89
CA ALA A 567 -17.57 14.86 -9.48
C ALA A 567 -17.65 15.48 -8.08
N ALA A 568 -18.71 16.27 -7.86
CA ALA A 568 -18.96 16.97 -6.62
C ALA A 568 -19.13 16.01 -5.44
N TYR A 569 -19.89 14.92 -5.62
CA TYR A 569 -20.08 13.93 -4.56
C TYR A 569 -18.79 13.26 -4.12
N GLU A 570 -17.91 12.87 -5.05
CA GLU A 570 -16.62 12.29 -4.65
C GLU A 570 -15.69 13.32 -3.99
N LEU A 571 -15.67 14.54 -4.50
CA LEU A 571 -14.87 15.61 -3.93
C LEU A 571 -15.33 15.95 -2.51
N GLU A 572 -16.64 15.98 -2.26
CA GLU A 572 -17.23 16.15 -0.94
C GLU A 572 -16.81 15.01 0.00
N ARG A 573 -16.84 13.75 -0.45
CA ARG A 573 -16.37 12.62 0.37
C ARG A 573 -14.87 12.65 0.65
N SER A 574 -14.07 13.17 -0.28
CA SER A 574 -12.61 13.26 -0.14
C SER A 574 -12.15 14.43 0.72
N MET A 575 -12.86 15.57 0.67
CA MET A 575 -12.44 16.82 1.31
C MET A 575 -13.32 17.23 2.50
N GLY A 576 -14.55 16.72 2.56
CA GLY A 576 -15.56 17.10 3.55
C GLY A 576 -16.19 18.48 3.28
N VAL A 577 -16.13 18.97 2.03
CA VAL A 577 -16.70 20.25 1.60
C VAL A 577 -17.54 20.02 0.36
N SER A 578 -18.81 20.42 0.40
CA SER A 578 -19.70 20.40 -0.76
C SER A 578 -19.38 21.58 -1.68
N CYS A 579 -19.19 21.32 -2.98
CA CYS A 579 -18.94 22.33 -4.00
C CYS A 579 -19.54 21.89 -5.36
N GLY A 580 -19.97 22.85 -6.20
CA GLY A 580 -20.41 22.57 -7.58
C GLY A 580 -21.89 22.19 -7.75
N ASN A 581 -22.70 22.25 -6.68
CA ASN A 581 -24.12 21.91 -6.74
C ASN A 581 -24.96 22.97 -7.47
N GLU A 582 -24.58 24.24 -7.43
CA GLU A 582 -25.34 25.35 -8.03
C GLU A 582 -25.30 25.28 -9.56
N GLU A 583 -24.10 25.10 -10.13
CA GLU A 583 -23.90 24.99 -11.58
C GLU A 583 -24.58 23.75 -12.16
N PHE A 584 -24.60 22.65 -11.41
CA PHE A 584 -25.36 21.46 -11.76
C PHE A 584 -26.87 21.74 -11.78
N GLN A 585 -27.41 22.36 -10.73
CA GLN A 585 -28.84 22.70 -10.67
C GLN A 585 -29.24 23.62 -11.83
N ASP A 586 -28.44 24.62 -12.15
CA ASP A 586 -28.72 25.54 -13.26
C ASP A 586 -28.58 24.89 -14.63
N GLY A 587 -27.67 23.91 -14.78
CA GLY A 587 -27.58 23.08 -15.98
C GLY A 587 -28.83 22.24 -16.19
N VAL A 588 -29.30 21.55 -15.13
CA VAL A 588 -30.50 20.71 -15.17
C VAL A 588 -31.75 21.54 -15.41
N ARG A 589 -31.92 22.69 -14.71
CA ARG A 589 -33.07 23.59 -14.91
C ARG A 589 -33.20 24.06 -16.37
N ARG A 590 -32.08 24.29 -17.05
CA ARG A 590 -32.07 24.66 -18.48
C ARG A 590 -32.33 23.49 -19.42
N ALA A 591 -31.95 22.28 -19.05
CA ALA A 591 -32.12 21.07 -19.87
C ALA A 591 -33.50 20.41 -19.73
N VAL A 592 -34.27 20.78 -18.71
CA VAL A 592 -35.62 20.27 -18.43
C VAL A 592 -36.64 21.29 -18.93
N PRO A 593 -37.43 20.97 -19.96
CA PRO A 593 -38.42 21.92 -20.50
C PRO A 593 -39.54 22.24 -19.50
N ASP A 594 -40.20 23.37 -19.69
CA ASP A 594 -41.37 23.74 -18.88
C ASP A 594 -42.44 22.63 -18.90
N GLY A 595 -43.06 22.39 -17.74
CA GLY A 595 -44.03 21.33 -17.55
C GLY A 595 -43.45 19.91 -17.48
N HIS A 596 -42.13 19.74 -17.55
CA HIS A 596 -41.47 18.45 -17.29
C HIS A 596 -40.96 18.37 -15.86
N THR A 597 -40.90 17.14 -15.35
CA THR A 597 -40.30 16.81 -14.07
C THR A 597 -38.96 16.14 -14.30
N PHE A 598 -37.95 16.49 -13.50
CA PHE A 598 -36.68 15.79 -13.42
C PHE A 598 -36.57 15.01 -12.11
N LYS A 599 -36.14 13.76 -12.21
CA LYS A 599 -35.75 12.94 -11.06
C LYS A 599 -34.36 12.41 -11.30
N GLY A 600 -33.50 12.49 -10.30
CA GLY A 600 -32.13 11.99 -10.36
C GLY A 600 -31.72 11.42 -9.01
N PHE A 601 -31.07 10.27 -9.01
CA PHE A 601 -30.62 9.60 -7.80
C PHE A 601 -29.18 9.08 -7.96
N PRO A 602 -28.21 9.64 -7.21
CA PRO A 602 -26.85 9.14 -7.16
C PRO A 602 -26.73 7.96 -6.20
N ILE A 603 -25.99 6.93 -6.59
CA ILE A 603 -25.65 5.78 -5.77
C ILE A 603 -24.16 5.46 -5.89
N HIS A 604 -23.56 4.98 -4.80
CA HIS A 604 -22.13 4.74 -4.68
C HIS A 604 -21.83 3.26 -4.38
N PHE A 605 -20.82 2.70 -5.06
CA PHE A 605 -20.34 1.34 -4.89
C PHE A 605 -18.81 1.30 -4.73
N LEU A 606 -18.32 0.20 -4.14
CA LEU A 606 -16.88 -0.08 -3.96
C LEU A 606 -16.32 -1.05 -5.01
N HIS A 607 -17.11 -1.39 -6.03
CA HIS A 607 -16.77 -2.39 -7.05
C HIS A 607 -17.27 -1.96 -8.43
N CYS A 608 -16.65 -2.52 -9.48
CA CYS A 608 -17.02 -2.25 -10.86
C CYS A 608 -17.98 -3.31 -11.48
N ASN A 609 -18.51 -4.26 -10.69
CA ASN A 609 -19.44 -5.28 -11.21
C ASN A 609 -20.82 -4.68 -11.56
N ALA A 610 -21.12 -4.57 -12.86
CA ALA A 610 -22.33 -3.94 -13.36
C ALA A 610 -23.62 -4.64 -12.93
N ARG A 611 -23.67 -5.97 -13.06
CA ARG A 611 -24.87 -6.75 -12.72
C ARG A 611 -25.19 -6.63 -11.24
N ARG A 612 -24.20 -6.78 -10.37
CA ARG A 612 -24.34 -6.64 -8.91
C ARG A 612 -24.82 -5.23 -8.53
N ALA A 613 -24.24 -4.20 -9.15
CA ALA A 613 -24.66 -2.82 -8.93
C ALA A 613 -26.11 -2.60 -9.40
N PHE A 614 -26.48 -3.04 -10.60
CA PHE A 614 -27.83 -2.89 -11.14
C PHE A 614 -28.89 -3.62 -10.31
N THR A 615 -28.63 -4.85 -9.86
CA THR A 615 -29.53 -5.57 -8.93
C THR A 615 -29.72 -4.80 -7.62
N THR A 616 -28.68 -4.15 -7.11
CA THR A 616 -28.78 -3.30 -5.91
C THR A 616 -29.63 -2.06 -6.19
N CYS A 617 -29.47 -1.43 -7.37
CA CYS A 617 -30.28 -0.30 -7.78
C CYS A 617 -31.76 -0.66 -7.86
N LEU A 618 -32.13 -1.82 -8.41
CA LEU A 618 -33.53 -2.27 -8.48
C LEU A 618 -34.19 -2.47 -7.10
N ARG A 619 -33.41 -2.69 -6.03
CA ARG A 619 -33.93 -2.81 -4.66
C ARG A 619 -34.14 -1.45 -3.97
N SER A 620 -33.60 -0.38 -4.54
CA SER A 620 -33.78 0.97 -4.00
C SER A 620 -35.07 1.57 -4.57
N PRO A 621 -36.04 1.98 -3.75
CA PRO A 621 -37.32 2.51 -4.24
C PRO A 621 -37.13 3.77 -5.09
N PHE A 622 -36.14 4.61 -4.75
CA PHE A 622 -35.82 5.83 -5.52
C PHE A 622 -35.27 5.51 -6.91
N CYS A 623 -34.40 4.49 -7.01
CA CYS A 623 -33.90 4.04 -8.31
C CYS A 623 -35.03 3.40 -9.09
N GLU A 624 -35.77 2.46 -8.50
CA GLU A 624 -36.88 1.76 -9.14
C GLU A 624 -37.89 2.74 -9.74
N GLU A 625 -38.26 3.80 -9.01
CA GLU A 625 -39.15 4.85 -9.51
C GLU A 625 -38.63 5.54 -10.78
N ILE A 626 -37.31 5.79 -10.87
CA ILE A 626 -36.67 6.38 -12.05
C ILE A 626 -36.59 5.36 -13.19
N LEU A 627 -36.15 4.13 -12.90
CA LEU A 627 -35.93 3.06 -13.90
C LEU A 627 -37.25 2.59 -14.51
N CYS A 628 -38.32 2.53 -13.72
CA CYS A 628 -39.66 2.12 -14.11
C CYS A 628 -40.57 3.32 -14.47
N CYS A 629 -40.00 4.52 -14.59
CA CYS A 629 -40.75 5.75 -14.86
C CYS A 629 -41.61 5.63 -16.12
N ARG A 630 -42.88 6.03 -15.96
CA ARG A 630 -43.92 6.12 -17.00
C ARG A 630 -44.40 7.55 -17.13
N GLY A 631 -44.75 7.95 -18.34
CA GLY A 631 -45.28 9.28 -18.64
C GLY A 631 -45.12 9.61 -20.11
N ASP A 632 -45.49 10.83 -20.48
CA ASP A 632 -45.26 11.33 -21.82
C ASP A 632 -43.83 11.84 -21.95
N HIS A 633 -43.22 11.63 -23.12
CA HIS A 633 -41.88 12.13 -23.42
C HIS A 633 -40.79 11.72 -22.41
N VAL A 634 -40.89 10.51 -21.82
CA VAL A 634 -39.87 9.99 -20.90
C VAL A 634 -38.52 9.89 -21.62
N ARG A 635 -37.51 10.56 -21.06
CA ARG A 635 -36.11 10.49 -21.47
C ARG A 635 -35.27 10.07 -20.28
N LEU A 636 -34.41 9.09 -20.49
CA LEU A 636 -33.55 8.51 -19.48
C LEU A 636 -32.13 9.03 -19.64
N ALA A 637 -31.44 9.17 -18.52
CA ALA A 637 -30.03 9.45 -18.45
C ALA A 637 -29.38 8.54 -17.41
N VAL A 638 -28.20 8.01 -17.76
CA VAL A 638 -27.33 7.32 -16.82
C VAL A 638 -25.93 7.85 -17.03
N ARG A 639 -25.23 8.12 -15.92
CA ARG A 639 -23.83 8.50 -15.94
C ARG A 639 -23.08 7.69 -14.91
N VAL A 640 -21.88 7.24 -15.26
CA VAL A 640 -21.00 6.52 -14.35
C VAL A 640 -19.66 7.24 -14.24
N ARG A 641 -19.12 7.32 -13.03
CA ARG A 641 -17.74 7.78 -12.78
C ARG A 641 -17.04 6.84 -11.80
N VAL A 642 -15.91 6.30 -12.23
CA VAL A 642 -15.01 5.46 -11.45
C VAL A 642 -13.79 6.28 -11.05
N PHE A 643 -13.58 6.45 -9.75
CA PHE A 643 -12.40 7.10 -9.18
C PHE A 643 -11.47 6.02 -8.63
N ALA A 644 -10.25 5.96 -9.17
CA ALA A 644 -9.27 4.95 -8.80
C ALA A 644 -8.41 5.44 -7.63
N TYR A 645 -8.22 4.56 -6.65
CA TYR A 645 -7.40 4.76 -5.46
C TYR A 645 -6.30 3.69 -5.38
N PRO A 646 -5.31 3.83 -4.48
CA PRO A 646 -4.27 2.83 -4.30
C PRO A 646 -4.82 1.42 -4.07
N GLU A 647 -3.99 0.40 -4.27
CA GLU A 647 -4.38 -1.02 -4.11
C GLU A 647 -5.56 -1.47 -4.97
N SER A 648 -5.84 -0.76 -6.08
CA SER A 648 -7.01 -1.02 -6.94
C SER A 648 -8.36 -0.81 -6.22
N ALA A 649 -8.37 -0.11 -5.07
CA ALA A 649 -9.60 0.38 -4.49
C ALA A 649 -10.26 1.40 -5.43
N CYS A 650 -11.59 1.49 -5.41
CA CYS A 650 -12.30 2.43 -6.26
C CYS A 650 -13.57 2.97 -5.58
N ALA A 651 -13.93 4.20 -5.97
CA ALA A 651 -15.24 4.76 -5.71
C ALA A 651 -16.00 4.79 -7.05
N VAL A 652 -17.11 4.06 -7.13
CA VAL A 652 -17.95 3.99 -8.32
C VAL A 652 -19.24 4.73 -8.05
N TRP A 653 -19.41 5.87 -8.70
CA TRP A 653 -20.64 6.65 -8.65
C TRP A 653 -21.48 6.39 -9.89
N ILE A 654 -22.75 6.06 -9.69
CA ILE A 654 -23.74 5.89 -10.75
C ILE A 654 -24.89 6.84 -10.45
N MET A 655 -25.32 7.63 -11.43
CA MET A 655 -26.52 8.43 -11.31
C MET A 655 -27.51 8.05 -12.39
N PHE A 656 -28.67 7.56 -11.96
CA PHE A 656 -29.82 7.38 -12.84
C PHE A 656 -30.69 8.61 -12.76
N ALA A 657 -31.16 9.07 -13.90
CA ALA A 657 -32.09 10.17 -13.99
C ALA A 657 -33.12 9.96 -15.09
N CYS A 658 -34.27 10.60 -14.93
CA CYS A 658 -35.26 10.73 -15.98
C CYS A 658 -35.79 12.16 -16.02
N LYS A 659 -36.17 12.60 -17.23
CA LYS A 659 -37.09 13.71 -17.41
C LYS A 659 -38.31 13.24 -18.16
N TYR A 660 -39.48 13.69 -17.73
CA TYR A 660 -40.75 13.27 -18.31
C TYR A 660 -41.80 14.36 -18.11
N ARG A 661 -42.83 14.36 -18.94
CA ARG A 661 -44.01 15.19 -18.72
C ARG A 661 -45.01 14.39 -17.89
N SER A 662 -45.39 14.92 -16.73
CA SER A 662 -46.39 14.28 -15.88
C SER A 662 -47.72 14.26 -16.62
N VAL A 663 -48.33 13.08 -16.73
CA VAL A 663 -49.73 12.94 -17.14
C VAL A 663 -50.52 13.04 -15.84
N LEU A 664 -51.23 14.17 -15.65
CA LEU A 664 -52.20 14.31 -14.56
C LEU A 664 -53.42 13.45 -14.83
#